data_AF-A0AAE0RVH8-F1
#
_entry.id   AF-A0AAE0RVH8-F1
#
_cell.length_a   1.000
_cell.length_b   1.000
_cell.length_c   1.000
_cell.angle_alpha   90.00
_cell.angle_beta   90.00
_cell.angle_gamma   90.00
#
_symmetry.space_group_name_H-M   'P 1'
#
loop_
_entity.id
_entity.type
_entity.pdbx_description
1 polymer ?
#
loop_
_entity_poly.entity_id
_entity_poly.type
_entity_poly.pdbx_seq_one_letter_code
_entity_poly.pdbx_strand_id
1 'polypeptide(L)'
;MSSISDSHQLEKRAVPWKLCTICKEKLIFKSPREFTRHLRDFHCTKEGGSYVCRYGLNDVCPSLPVEGVSDRDYEDHIARDHVCNQPGLDGRFKGFNHMSVQPRPIAVPPNMANSEPSVVQDQHRWTVFNASVNLPAALNDPRLIKRETDFFSKTWGQDFYEKTYIPPSPFLPDIEKFHFDKYLHRTAGRLKKHQKHLQGPSQLEEQETFLTKAVKQTEKNRAELEQIPKLFMNPNFNLENPETFNAVFPWTQVEESRVDNSGIRHSSKLLQEKLSHYLDVVEVQIARQISMRSEAFFVTMTSHDRLQEKMKATLGSIKHLRDKIHALDELMARGSLRVLKYAKAKANHVKLYKMLKLMATVHQTQPTIQTLLSTNEFVGALDLIATTQEVLSQELAGIHSFRHLGSQLAELAKVIDIMMQEDFLKYVSSELNRPVTDTVPLTDEERLVAVLFGMLRLQRLDFIELYREEAFTAMKAVVKQTVIEAVLAAEDIDTEDNTGRLADHMRRLNYNQWMQLVMDLFSNYLVILNRAKAFHGIASDVIGIAAGKTKALTPVTSTTEDAMNSSEQATHLNVSVAEEVDVMLTTDSFNKATASLREMLYSIGDHAHDRCVKVMNARAKDGFLERLSSAEFVALSREVEKFVTDCECICGRRSMSLRGSLQSQANRIVNRFHDERRNKLSLILDNERWKPADVPTEFQILVDHISNTGKLSLPEKKTDPERKPGEFLMVDEQRFAVVGTVLMLLKIIVEYCQIVDDIPSVAPDLLTRLIDLLKIFNSRTCQLVLGAGALELVGLKTISTKNLALASRCLQLVVYFMPRLKKHFEGKLISKSMNMLKYFDQILKDYKDHIDEISNKLVTIMESMVHAQLSKWEVKAPMPSPCFRAVCKQMSKLHEAVIGILPEEQIKVLFIRINKTFKRLLREQLVKLNVTNDGGPQHGLVTSDLAFYAGSFKTLRGLEGLANEVNDAWEKR
;
A
#
# COMPACT_ATOMS: atom_id res chain seq x y z
N MET A 1 99.95 13.02 1.82
CA MET A 1 99.90 13.77 3.08
C MET A 1 99.13 15.06 2.83
N SER A 2 98.20 15.39 3.74
CA SER A 2 97.54 16.69 4.00
C SER A 2 96.67 17.38 2.92
N SER A 3 95.36 17.43 3.21
CA SER A 3 94.41 18.57 3.13
C SER A 3 94.27 19.40 1.84
N ILE A 4 93.03 19.53 1.32
CA ILE A 4 92.14 20.73 1.35
C ILE A 4 90.86 20.47 0.50
N SER A 5 89.82 21.23 0.82
CA SER A 5 88.35 21.21 0.63
C SER A 5 87.72 21.31 -0.78
N ASP A 6 86.48 20.80 -0.92
CA ASP A 6 85.28 21.42 -1.57
C ASP A 6 84.16 20.36 -1.84
N SER A 7 82.93 20.71 -2.23
CA SER A 7 81.79 21.33 -1.52
C SER A 7 80.51 21.01 -2.33
N HIS A 8 79.47 20.37 -1.72
CA HIS A 8 78.07 20.24 -2.22
C HIS A 8 77.25 19.30 -1.32
N GLN A 9 76.15 19.73 -0.67
CA GLN A 9 74.98 18.87 -0.28
C GLN A 9 73.71 19.68 0.14
N LEU A 10 72.57 19.32 -0.49
CA LEU A 10 71.18 19.13 0.00
C LEU A 10 70.54 20.02 1.10
N GLU A 11 69.48 20.76 0.75
CA GLU A 11 68.47 21.32 1.69
C GLU A 11 67.14 20.55 1.65
N LYS A 12 66.64 20.17 2.84
CA LYS A 12 65.47 19.32 3.11
C LYS A 12 64.17 20.14 3.24
N ARG A 13 63.08 19.70 2.59
CA ARG A 13 61.71 20.18 2.84
C ARG A 13 61.23 19.79 4.25
N ALA A 14 60.67 20.74 5.00
CA ALA A 14 60.18 20.53 6.36
C ALA A 14 58.91 19.65 6.40
N VAL A 15 58.83 18.75 7.37
CA VAL A 15 57.69 17.84 7.56
C VAL A 15 56.62 18.55 8.42
N PRO A 16 55.34 18.60 8.00
CA PRO A 16 54.34 19.52 8.57
C PRO A 16 53.98 19.30 10.04
N TRP A 17 54.11 18.08 10.59
CA TRP A 17 53.78 17.78 12.00
C TRP A 17 54.85 18.21 13.02
N LYS A 18 56.02 18.72 12.59
CA LYS A 18 57.12 19.03 13.50
C LYS A 18 56.93 20.33 14.30
N LEU A 19 56.08 21.24 13.84
CA LEU A 19 55.84 22.56 14.44
C LEU A 19 54.35 22.90 14.40
N CYS A 20 53.80 23.41 15.50
CA CYS A 20 52.45 23.98 15.52
C CYS A 20 52.48 25.39 14.92
N THR A 21 51.57 25.68 13.98
CA THR A 21 51.52 26.98 13.27
C THR A 21 50.67 28.04 13.98
N ILE A 22 49.89 27.64 14.99
CA ILE A 22 48.91 28.51 15.68
C ILE A 22 49.38 28.91 17.08
N CYS A 23 50.13 28.06 17.79
CA CYS A 23 50.71 28.42 19.10
C CYS A 23 51.82 29.47 18.96
N LYS A 24 51.83 30.47 19.86
CA LYS A 24 52.85 31.54 19.90
C LYS A 24 54.25 31.04 20.31
N GLU A 25 54.33 29.91 21.04
CA GLU A 25 55.60 29.24 21.33
C GLU A 25 55.90 28.17 20.28
N LYS A 26 57.07 28.23 19.63
CA LYS A 26 57.49 27.27 18.60
C LYS A 26 57.89 25.92 19.24
N LEU A 27 56.89 25.15 19.66
CA LEU A 27 57.08 23.78 20.17
C LEU A 27 57.51 22.86 19.02
N ILE A 28 58.63 22.15 19.21
CA ILE A 28 59.18 21.19 18.24
C ILE A 28 58.81 19.78 18.69
N PHE A 29 58.02 19.07 17.88
CA PHE A 29 57.58 17.71 18.19
C PHE A 29 58.51 16.66 17.59
N LYS A 30 58.87 15.64 18.38
CA LYS A 30 59.79 14.57 17.96
C LYS A 30 59.06 13.42 17.26
N SER A 31 57.76 13.24 17.53
CA SER A 31 56.93 12.24 16.86
C SER A 31 55.56 12.79 16.41
N PRO A 32 54.93 12.20 15.36
CA PRO A 32 53.57 12.56 14.94
C PRO A 32 52.50 12.37 16.02
N ARG A 33 52.70 11.40 16.93
CA ARG A 33 51.79 11.14 18.05
C ARG A 33 51.84 12.26 19.10
N GLU A 34 53.02 12.85 19.32
CA GLU A 34 53.15 14.03 20.20
C GLU A 34 52.41 15.24 19.62
N PHE A 35 52.48 15.44 18.30
CA PHE A 35 51.74 16.50 17.62
C PHE A 35 50.22 16.28 17.66
N THR A 36 49.76 15.04 17.47
CA THR A 36 48.33 14.67 17.58
C THR A 36 47.80 14.94 18.98
N ARG A 37 48.57 14.59 20.02
CA ARG A 37 48.23 14.88 21.41
C ARG A 37 48.22 16.39 21.69
N HIS A 38 49.17 17.15 21.16
CA HIS A 38 49.17 18.61 21.28
C HIS A 38 47.93 19.26 20.65
N LEU A 39 47.49 18.79 19.47
CA LEU A 39 46.25 19.26 18.85
C LEU A 39 45.00 18.90 19.68
N ARG A 40 44.99 17.73 20.32
CA ARG A 40 43.93 17.34 21.25
C ARG A 40 43.91 18.20 22.52
N ASP A 41 45.06 18.53 23.09
CA ASP A 41 45.12 19.21 24.38
C ASP A 41 44.91 20.73 24.26
N PHE A 42 45.34 21.35 23.15
CA PHE A 42 45.35 22.82 23.00
C PHE A 42 44.49 23.37 21.86
N HIS A 43 44.13 22.54 20.87
CA HIS A 43 43.34 22.96 19.71
C HIS A 43 42.07 22.14 19.51
N CYS A 44 41.60 21.48 20.57
CA CYS A 44 40.32 20.79 20.62
C CYS A 44 39.41 21.42 21.69
N THR A 45 38.13 21.58 21.37
CA THR A 45 37.09 21.85 22.39
C THR A 45 36.15 20.68 22.50
N LYS A 46 35.85 20.27 23.74
CA LYS A 46 34.94 19.17 24.05
C LYS A 46 33.61 19.72 24.57
N GLU A 47 32.55 19.54 23.80
CA GLU A 47 31.19 19.93 24.18
C GLU A 47 30.31 18.67 24.22
N GLY A 48 29.80 18.31 25.40
CA GLY A 48 28.83 17.22 25.55
C GLY A 48 29.28 15.82 25.09
N GLY A 49 30.60 15.55 25.01
CA GLY A 49 31.14 14.27 24.53
C GLY A 49 31.55 14.26 23.05
N SER A 50 31.34 15.36 22.32
CA SER A 50 31.81 15.58 20.95
C SER A 50 33.09 16.44 20.93
N TYR A 51 33.95 16.22 19.94
CA TYR A 51 35.26 16.86 19.79
C TYR A 51 35.28 17.74 18.54
N VAL A 52 35.68 19.01 18.68
CA VAL A 52 35.75 19.98 17.58
C VAL A 52 37.19 20.42 17.35
N CYS A 53 37.67 20.34 16.10
CA CYS A 53 39.02 20.73 15.71
C CYS A 53 39.09 22.24 15.43
N ARG A 54 39.89 22.95 16.23
CA ARG A 54 40.13 24.40 16.09
C ARG A 54 41.44 24.72 15.37
N TYR A 55 42.08 23.72 14.77
CA TYR A 55 43.35 23.88 14.06
C TYR A 55 43.13 24.33 12.60
N GLY A 56 42.70 25.59 12.42
CA GLY A 56 42.38 26.19 11.11
C GLY A 56 42.25 27.72 11.17
N LEU A 57 42.06 28.37 10.02
CA LEU A 57 41.86 29.82 9.95
C LEU A 57 40.55 30.20 10.68
N ASN A 58 40.62 31.11 11.65
CA ASN A 58 39.53 31.52 12.54
C ASN A 58 39.07 30.46 13.57
N ASP A 59 39.99 29.63 14.09
CA ASP A 59 39.73 28.63 15.13
C ASP A 59 38.70 27.54 14.72
N VAL A 60 38.54 27.28 13.42
CA VAL A 60 37.68 26.21 12.87
C VAL A 60 38.40 25.50 11.72
N CYS A 61 38.49 24.17 11.80
CA CYS A 61 39.03 23.36 10.72
C CYS A 61 37.97 23.13 9.61
N PRO A 62 38.27 23.41 8.33
CA PRO A 62 37.28 23.35 7.25
C PRO A 62 36.86 21.92 6.84
N SER A 63 37.56 20.88 7.28
CA SER A 63 37.22 19.49 6.93
C SER A 63 36.29 18.79 7.93
N LEU A 64 35.91 19.44 9.04
CA LEU A 64 34.93 18.91 9.98
C LEU A 64 33.75 19.89 10.23
N PRO A 65 32.53 19.36 10.47
CA PRO A 65 31.38 20.18 10.85
C PRO A 65 31.56 20.81 12.24
N VAL A 66 31.00 22.01 12.43
CA VAL A 66 31.10 22.79 13.68
C VAL A 66 30.39 22.11 14.87
N GLU A 67 29.51 21.14 14.61
CA GLU A 67 28.69 20.42 15.60
C GLU A 67 29.45 19.32 16.39
N GLY A 68 30.73 19.07 16.07
CA GLY A 68 31.60 18.13 16.80
C GLY A 68 31.47 16.67 16.34
N VAL A 69 32.55 15.90 16.52
CA VAL A 69 32.65 14.49 16.08
C VAL A 69 33.01 13.55 17.21
N SER A 70 32.87 12.24 17.00
CA SER A 70 33.29 11.22 17.96
C SER A 70 34.83 11.22 18.14
N ASP A 71 35.32 10.77 19.30
CA ASP A 71 36.76 10.81 19.64
C ASP A 71 37.63 10.05 18.64
N ARG A 72 37.10 8.95 18.09
CA ARG A 72 37.82 8.11 17.12
C ARG A 72 37.89 8.77 15.74
N ASP A 73 36.80 9.40 15.32
CA ASP A 73 36.76 10.14 14.05
C ASP A 73 37.62 11.41 14.11
N TYR A 74 37.74 12.03 15.29
CA TYR A 74 38.63 13.14 15.54
C TYR A 74 40.11 12.75 15.38
N GLU A 75 40.54 11.60 15.93
CA GLU A 75 41.90 11.08 15.75
C GLU A 75 42.20 10.76 14.28
N ASP A 76 41.27 10.11 13.58
CA ASP A 76 41.43 9.76 12.17
C ASP A 76 41.51 11.01 11.27
N HIS A 77 40.75 12.06 11.59
CA HIS A 77 40.85 13.36 10.93
C HIS A 77 42.23 14.01 11.14
N ILE A 78 42.75 14.08 12.38
CA ILE A 78 44.08 14.65 12.64
C ILE A 78 45.17 13.85 11.90
N ALA A 79 45.08 12.52 11.93
CA ALA A 79 46.04 11.65 11.26
C ALA A 79 46.04 11.84 9.73
N ARG A 80 44.86 12.03 9.13
CA ARG A 80 44.69 12.16 7.68
C ARG A 80 45.02 13.56 7.17
N ASP A 81 44.46 14.59 7.79
CA ASP A 81 44.47 15.95 7.23
C ASP A 81 45.63 16.81 7.75
N HIS A 82 46.10 16.57 8.98
CA HIS A 82 47.14 17.38 9.63
C HIS A 82 48.49 16.67 9.78
N VAL A 83 48.51 15.33 9.78
CA VAL A 83 49.75 14.54 9.90
C VAL A 83 50.26 13.98 8.56
N CYS A 84 49.39 13.48 7.68
CA CYS A 84 49.79 12.69 6.52
C CYS A 84 49.12 13.15 5.21
N ASN A 85 49.56 14.28 4.64
CA ASN A 85 48.94 14.80 3.42
C ASN A 85 49.73 14.41 2.16
N GLN A 86 49.31 13.35 1.46
CA GLN A 86 49.59 13.10 0.03
C GLN A 86 48.29 12.66 -0.70
N PRO A 87 47.94 13.25 -1.85
CA PRO A 87 46.69 12.94 -2.55
C PRO A 87 46.83 11.80 -3.56
N GLY A 88 45.99 10.76 -3.41
CA GLY A 88 45.40 9.94 -4.49
C GLY A 88 46.09 8.63 -4.88
N LEU A 89 45.39 7.49 -4.70
CA LEU A 89 45.15 6.46 -5.74
C LEU A 89 44.28 5.27 -5.26
N ASP A 90 43.29 4.99 -6.09
CA ASP A 90 42.23 3.97 -6.16
C ASP A 90 42.59 2.47 -6.16
N GLY A 91 41.54 1.65 -5.91
CA GLY A 91 41.18 0.46 -6.71
C GLY A 91 40.42 -0.61 -5.90
N ARG A 92 39.46 -1.42 -6.39
CA ARG A 92 38.69 -1.71 -7.64
C ARG A 92 37.72 -2.88 -7.26
N PHE A 93 36.51 -3.10 -7.82
CA PHE A 93 36.17 -3.77 -9.11
C PHE A 93 34.61 -3.81 -9.22
N LYS A 94 33.97 -3.19 -10.24
CA LYS A 94 33.45 -3.69 -11.56
C LYS A 94 32.20 -4.60 -11.51
N GLY A 95 31.19 -4.45 -12.39
CA GLY A 95 31.09 -3.54 -13.54
C GLY A 95 29.83 -3.63 -14.44
N PHE A 96 29.94 -2.87 -15.56
CA PHE A 96 29.22 -2.87 -16.86
C PHE A 96 27.72 -2.48 -16.88
N ASN A 97 27.20 -1.54 -17.69
CA ASN A 97 27.64 -1.04 -19.01
C ASN A 97 27.07 0.37 -19.36
N HIS A 98 27.95 1.25 -19.90
CA HIS A 98 27.77 2.37 -20.87
C HIS A 98 26.63 3.43 -20.71
N MET A 99 26.84 4.76 -20.80
CA MET A 99 27.69 5.58 -21.69
C MET A 99 28.15 6.89 -21.01
N SER A 100 29.47 7.11 -20.85
CA SER A 100 30.32 8.14 -21.52
C SER A 100 29.85 9.60 -21.37
N VAL A 101 30.60 10.56 -20.80
CA VAL A 101 31.99 10.96 -21.11
C VAL A 101 32.63 11.64 -19.89
N GLN A 102 33.90 11.33 -19.67
CA GLN A 102 34.70 11.67 -18.49
C GLN A 102 35.47 13.00 -18.59
N PRO A 103 35.90 13.54 -17.43
CA PRO A 103 36.67 14.78 -17.28
C PRO A 103 38.18 14.54 -17.14
N ARG A 104 38.98 15.54 -17.55
CA ARG A 104 40.41 15.80 -17.28
C ARG A 104 40.75 17.18 -17.89
N PRO A 105 41.91 17.80 -17.59
CA PRO A 105 42.59 18.00 -16.29
C PRO A 105 43.09 19.47 -16.20
N ILE A 106 44.03 19.78 -15.27
CA ILE A 106 45.09 20.84 -15.26
C ILE A 106 45.26 21.27 -13.79
N ALA A 107 46.28 20.89 -13.01
CA ALA A 107 47.74 20.96 -13.17
C ALA A 107 48.28 22.39 -13.31
N VAL A 108 48.67 23.00 -12.18
CA VAL A 108 49.55 24.18 -12.12
C VAL A 108 51.02 23.72 -12.18
N PRO A 109 51.93 24.49 -12.79
CA PRO A 109 53.17 24.86 -12.07
C PRO A 109 53.58 26.34 -12.38
N PRO A 110 54.70 26.87 -11.86
CA PRO A 110 54.83 27.44 -10.51
C PRO A 110 55.50 28.84 -10.49
N ASN A 111 55.54 29.48 -9.31
CA ASN A 111 56.51 30.48 -8.80
C ASN A 111 57.21 31.46 -9.77
N MET A 112 57.20 32.76 -9.45
CA MET A 112 58.36 33.45 -8.82
C MET A 112 58.00 34.88 -8.33
N ALA A 113 58.26 35.09 -7.02
CA ALA A 113 58.96 36.21 -6.40
C ALA A 113 58.48 37.68 -6.57
N ASN A 114 58.13 38.26 -5.42
CA ASN A 114 58.67 39.50 -4.84
C ASN A 114 58.95 40.70 -5.77
N SER A 115 58.16 41.76 -5.55
CA SER A 115 58.59 43.16 -5.37
C SER A 115 60.03 43.26 -4.85
N GLU A 116 60.99 44.00 -5.41
CA GLU A 116 61.12 45.42 -5.82
C GLU A 116 62.55 45.57 -6.44
N PRO A 117 63.10 46.75 -6.80
CA PRO A 117 62.60 47.97 -7.46
C PRO A 117 63.51 48.37 -8.67
N SER A 118 63.14 49.32 -9.55
CA SER A 118 64.11 50.24 -10.19
C SER A 118 63.49 51.27 -11.16
N VAL A 119 63.74 52.55 -10.84
CA VAL A 119 64.17 53.70 -11.66
C VAL A 119 63.87 53.73 -13.18
N VAL A 120 62.97 54.66 -13.55
CA VAL A 120 62.94 55.53 -14.76
C VAL A 120 63.46 54.96 -16.10
N GLN A 121 62.57 54.76 -17.08
CA GLN A 121 62.58 55.47 -18.38
C GLN A 121 61.42 55.02 -19.29
N ASP A 122 60.68 56.02 -19.78
CA ASP A 122 59.55 55.90 -20.70
C ASP A 122 59.97 55.35 -22.07
N GLN A 123 59.33 54.27 -22.51
CA GLN A 123 59.19 53.96 -23.94
C GLN A 123 57.77 53.45 -24.18
N HIS A 124 56.82 54.38 -24.37
CA HIS A 124 55.78 54.35 -25.41
C HIS A 124 54.69 55.42 -25.14
N ARG A 125 54.54 56.35 -26.08
CA ARG A 125 53.58 57.48 -26.07
C ARG A 125 52.14 56.98 -26.06
N TRP A 126 51.39 57.33 -25.02
CA TRP A 126 49.94 57.18 -24.94
C TRP A 126 49.23 57.92 -26.08
N THR A 127 48.23 57.29 -26.71
CA THR A 127 47.36 57.92 -27.73
C THR A 127 45.88 57.67 -27.44
N VAL A 128 45.03 58.54 -27.96
CA VAL A 128 43.59 58.68 -27.63
C VAL A 128 42.76 57.42 -27.89
N PHE A 129 43.24 56.47 -28.70
CA PHE A 129 42.54 55.22 -29.01
C PHE A 129 42.69 54.13 -27.92
N ASN A 130 43.53 54.34 -26.90
CA ASN A 130 43.71 53.38 -25.79
C ASN A 130 42.80 53.66 -24.58
N ALA A 131 41.80 54.54 -24.71
CA ALA A 131 40.99 55.01 -23.60
C ALA A 131 39.61 54.35 -23.57
N SER A 132 39.52 53.12 -23.07
CA SER A 132 38.25 52.60 -22.54
C SER A 132 38.30 52.59 -21.00
N VAL A 133 37.81 53.70 -20.43
CA VAL A 133 37.21 53.88 -19.07
C VAL A 133 38.05 54.58 -17.96
N ASN A 134 37.34 55.49 -17.25
CA ASN A 134 37.54 56.25 -15.99
C ASN A 134 38.82 57.09 -15.72
N LEU A 135 38.66 58.42 -15.83
CA LEU A 135 39.66 59.46 -15.56
C LEU A 135 40.28 59.46 -14.12
N PRO A 136 39.57 59.09 -13.04
CA PRO A 136 40.18 59.07 -11.70
C PRO A 136 41.18 57.92 -11.49
N ALA A 137 41.06 56.81 -12.24
CA ALA A 137 41.99 55.68 -12.15
C ALA A 137 43.31 55.94 -12.90
N ALA A 138 43.26 56.71 -13.99
CA ALA A 138 44.43 57.15 -14.74
C ALA A 138 45.28 58.20 -13.99
N LEU A 139 44.68 58.94 -13.05
CA LEU A 139 45.35 59.97 -12.26
C LEU A 139 46.14 59.41 -11.07
N ASN A 140 45.92 58.17 -10.66
CA ASN A 140 46.56 57.60 -9.46
C ASN A 140 47.83 56.78 -9.74
N ASP A 141 48.00 56.12 -10.89
CA ASP A 141 49.30 55.52 -11.28
C ASP A 141 49.38 55.17 -12.79
N PRO A 142 50.11 55.94 -13.61
CA PRO A 142 50.09 55.82 -15.08
C PRO A 142 50.98 54.71 -15.69
N ARG A 143 51.59 53.80 -14.90
CA ARG A 143 52.62 52.86 -15.40
C ARG A 143 52.19 51.39 -15.55
N LEU A 144 50.94 51.04 -15.26
CA LEU A 144 50.48 49.65 -15.28
C LEU A 144 49.70 49.34 -16.56
N ILE A 145 50.43 48.98 -17.62
CA ILE A 145 49.90 48.82 -18.98
C ILE A 145 49.19 47.47 -19.21
N LYS A 146 49.30 46.50 -18.29
CA LYS A 146 48.47 45.28 -18.30
C LYS A 146 48.22 44.82 -16.86
N ARG A 147 46.99 44.99 -16.36
CA ARG A 147 46.50 44.27 -15.18
C ARG A 147 45.28 43.47 -15.57
N GLU A 148 45.43 42.17 -15.38
CA GLU A 148 44.48 41.11 -15.60
C GLU A 148 43.19 41.37 -14.80
N THR A 149 42.05 41.20 -15.47
CA THR A 149 40.74 40.81 -14.93
C THR A 149 40.23 41.60 -13.71
N ASP A 150 39.23 42.43 -13.98
CA ASP A 150 38.41 43.19 -13.03
C ASP A 150 38.15 42.48 -11.69
N PHE A 151 38.22 43.27 -10.62
CA PHE A 151 37.92 42.93 -9.22
C PHE A 151 36.64 42.07 -9.05
N PHE A 152 35.64 42.26 -9.91
CA PHE A 152 34.37 41.53 -9.88
C PHE A 152 34.44 40.10 -10.45
N SER A 153 35.37 39.82 -11.38
CA SER A 153 35.57 38.48 -11.94
C SER A 153 36.33 37.54 -10.99
N LYS A 154 37.07 38.11 -10.03
CA LYS A 154 37.84 37.35 -9.03
C LYS A 154 37.01 36.92 -7.82
N THR A 155 35.88 37.60 -7.57
CA THR A 155 34.99 37.32 -6.45
C THR A 155 33.72 36.58 -6.85
N TRP A 156 33.26 36.66 -8.10
CA TRP A 156 31.95 36.12 -8.54
C TRP A 156 32.02 35.17 -9.75
N GLY A 157 33.22 34.83 -10.23
CA GLY A 157 33.41 33.93 -11.37
C GLY A 157 33.24 34.59 -12.74
N GLN A 158 33.65 33.89 -13.80
CA GLN A 158 33.60 34.38 -15.19
C GLN A 158 32.18 34.43 -15.78
N ASP A 159 31.17 33.94 -15.05
CA ASP A 159 29.76 33.93 -15.49
C ASP A 159 29.00 35.20 -15.08
N PHE A 160 29.62 36.12 -14.32
CA PHE A 160 28.93 37.30 -13.79
C PHE A 160 28.68 38.41 -14.83
N TYR A 161 29.31 38.37 -16.00
CA TYR A 161 29.02 39.29 -17.11
C TYR A 161 28.16 38.58 -18.17
N GLU A 162 26.89 38.95 -18.22
CA GLU A 162 26.02 38.68 -19.36
C GLU A 162 26.64 39.34 -20.61
N LYS A 163 27.20 38.53 -21.52
CA LYS A 163 27.64 38.99 -22.86
C LYS A 163 26.41 39.28 -23.72
N THR A 164 25.70 40.34 -23.38
CA THR A 164 24.64 40.87 -24.22
C THR A 164 25.28 41.78 -25.27
N TYR A 165 25.37 41.32 -26.50
CA TYR A 165 25.75 42.15 -27.64
C TYR A 165 24.64 43.17 -27.88
N ILE A 166 24.92 44.46 -27.64
CA ILE A 166 24.00 45.56 -27.95
C ILE A 166 24.22 45.90 -29.43
N PRO A 167 23.27 45.66 -30.34
CA PRO A 167 23.41 46.12 -31.72
C PRO A 167 23.37 47.65 -31.79
N PRO A 168 24.13 48.29 -32.71
CA PRO A 168 24.17 49.74 -32.83
C PRO A 168 22.80 50.32 -33.22
N SER A 169 22.49 51.50 -32.69
CA SER A 169 21.21 52.18 -32.89
C SER A 169 21.02 52.57 -34.37
N PRO A 170 19.93 52.15 -35.04
CA PRO A 170 19.67 52.47 -36.45
C PRO A 170 19.30 53.94 -36.71
N PHE A 171 19.22 54.78 -35.68
CA PHE A 171 18.75 56.17 -35.77
C PHE A 171 19.84 57.24 -35.57
N LEU A 172 21.12 56.86 -35.44
CA LEU A 172 22.23 57.80 -35.37
C LEU A 172 23.24 57.50 -36.50
N PRO A 173 23.55 58.47 -37.38
CA PRO A 173 24.55 58.27 -38.42
C PRO A 173 25.97 58.29 -37.84
N ASP A 174 26.82 57.38 -38.33
CA ASP A 174 28.23 57.31 -37.94
C ASP A 174 29.02 58.52 -38.47
N ILE A 175 29.48 59.39 -37.56
CA ILE A 175 30.18 60.63 -37.92
C ILE A 175 31.67 60.34 -38.15
N GLU A 176 32.05 60.20 -39.42
CA GLU A 176 33.46 60.12 -39.81
C GLU A 176 34.14 61.49 -39.94
N LYS A 177 35.48 61.50 -39.90
CA LYS A 177 36.36 62.69 -39.91
C LYS A 177 36.09 63.65 -41.08
N PHE A 178 35.60 63.13 -42.20
CA PHE A 178 35.22 63.91 -43.39
C PHE A 178 34.10 64.94 -43.13
N HIS A 179 33.20 64.67 -42.18
CA HIS A 179 32.10 65.59 -41.82
C HIS A 179 32.60 66.89 -41.15
N PHE A 180 33.81 66.89 -40.59
CA PHE A 180 34.40 68.06 -39.92
C PHE A 180 35.29 68.92 -40.82
N ASP A 181 35.59 68.49 -42.06
CA ASP A 181 36.45 69.23 -42.97
C ASP A 181 35.87 70.60 -43.35
N LYS A 182 34.55 70.70 -43.53
CA LYS A 182 33.86 71.98 -43.78
C LYS A 182 34.00 72.97 -42.61
N TYR A 183 34.03 72.46 -41.37
CA TYR A 183 34.20 73.28 -40.18
C TYR A 183 35.65 73.76 -40.03
N LEU A 184 36.62 72.85 -40.23
CA LEU A 184 38.05 73.17 -40.19
C LEU A 184 38.44 74.16 -41.29
N HIS A 185 37.87 74.04 -42.50
CA HIS A 185 38.15 74.98 -43.58
C HIS A 185 37.58 76.39 -43.32
N ARG A 186 36.40 76.48 -42.70
CA ARG A 186 35.77 77.76 -42.32
C ARG A 186 36.47 78.47 -41.16
N THR A 187 37.06 77.72 -40.21
CA THR A 187 37.73 78.30 -39.02
C THR A 187 39.20 78.64 -39.28
N ALA A 188 39.88 77.98 -40.22
CA ALA A 188 41.28 78.28 -40.60
C ALA A 188 41.51 79.75 -41.04
N GLY A 189 40.55 80.36 -41.74
CA GLY A 189 40.65 81.75 -42.17
C GLY A 189 40.55 82.78 -41.04
N ARG A 190 39.77 82.48 -39.99
CA ARG A 190 39.64 83.36 -38.80
C ARG A 190 40.87 83.25 -37.90
N LEU A 191 41.45 82.07 -37.77
CA LEU A 191 42.70 81.85 -37.03
C LEU A 191 43.87 82.62 -37.64
N LYS A 192 43.99 82.63 -38.98
CA LYS A 192 45.00 83.44 -39.70
C LYS A 192 44.79 84.95 -39.57
N LYS A 193 43.53 85.43 -39.50
CA LYS A 193 43.22 86.86 -39.27
C LYS A 193 43.53 87.30 -37.83
N HIS A 194 43.25 86.44 -36.84
CA HIS A 194 43.55 86.73 -35.44
C HIS A 194 45.07 86.79 -35.17
N GLN A 195 45.87 85.91 -35.80
CA GLN A 195 47.33 85.97 -35.73
C GLN A 195 47.93 87.24 -36.37
N LYS A 196 47.27 87.81 -37.40
CA LYS A 196 47.71 89.06 -38.02
C LYS A 196 47.37 90.32 -37.21
N HIS A 197 46.34 90.29 -36.35
CA HIS A 197 45.95 91.43 -35.52
C HIS A 197 46.76 91.58 -34.22
N LEU A 198 47.65 90.64 -33.90
CA LEU A 198 48.56 90.75 -32.74
C LEU A 198 49.87 91.52 -33.05
N GLN A 199 50.11 91.94 -34.30
CA GLN A 199 51.36 92.59 -34.72
C GLN A 199 51.08 93.86 -35.55
N GLY A 200 50.88 95.01 -34.89
CA GLY A 200 50.90 96.36 -35.51
C GLY A 200 50.38 97.51 -34.60
N PRO A 201 50.97 98.73 -34.63
CA PRO A 201 50.96 99.70 -33.51
C PRO A 201 50.05 100.93 -33.64
N SER A 202 49.98 101.68 -32.54
CA SER A 202 49.14 102.82 -32.10
C SER A 202 49.09 104.11 -32.97
N GLN A 203 47.94 104.80 -32.97
CA GLN A 203 47.69 106.20 -33.44
C GLN A 203 46.72 106.82 -32.40
N LEU A 204 46.89 107.94 -31.68
CA LEU A 204 47.63 109.22 -31.82
C LEU A 204 47.26 110.01 -33.08
N GLU A 205 46.10 110.69 -33.05
CA GLU A 205 45.74 111.70 -34.08
C GLU A 205 44.85 112.87 -33.59
N GLU A 206 44.70 113.13 -32.29
CA GLU A 206 43.86 114.23 -31.76
C GLU A 206 44.62 115.27 -30.90
N GLN A 207 45.92 115.51 -31.17
CA GLN A 207 46.77 116.32 -30.27
C GLN A 207 47.31 117.66 -30.83
N GLU A 208 47.09 118.04 -32.09
CA GLU A 208 47.80 119.20 -32.66
C GLU A 208 47.10 120.56 -32.55
N THR A 209 45.77 120.64 -32.38
CA THR A 209 45.04 121.92 -32.36
C THR A 209 44.89 122.57 -30.97
N PHE A 210 45.12 121.82 -29.89
CA PHE A 210 45.00 122.33 -28.51
C PHE A 210 46.30 122.97 -28.00
N LEU A 211 47.46 122.50 -28.46
CA LEU A 211 48.78 122.93 -27.99
C LEU A 211 49.13 124.35 -28.42
N THR A 212 48.70 124.81 -29.60
CA THR A 212 49.02 126.14 -30.12
C THR A 212 48.24 127.27 -29.42
N LYS A 213 47.05 126.97 -28.88
CA LYS A 213 46.23 127.91 -28.09
C LYS A 213 46.70 127.98 -26.64
N ALA A 214 47.14 126.86 -26.08
CA ALA A 214 47.71 126.79 -24.73
C ALA A 214 49.04 127.56 -24.61
N VAL A 215 49.95 127.44 -25.60
CA VAL A 215 51.27 128.08 -25.57
C VAL A 215 51.20 129.61 -25.64
N LYS A 216 50.36 130.19 -26.51
CA LYS A 216 50.14 131.65 -26.60
C LYS A 216 49.49 132.25 -25.35
N GLN A 217 48.68 131.45 -24.63
CA GLN A 217 48.04 131.87 -23.39
C GLN A 217 49.04 131.89 -22.23
N THR A 218 49.97 130.94 -22.18
CA THR A 218 51.05 130.89 -21.17
C THR A 218 52.08 132.01 -21.32
N GLU A 219 52.39 132.46 -22.54
CA GLU A 219 53.31 133.59 -22.75
C GLU A 219 52.73 134.91 -22.23
N LYS A 220 51.43 135.14 -22.42
CA LYS A 220 50.74 136.33 -21.92
C LYS A 220 50.67 136.36 -20.39
N ASN A 221 50.42 135.20 -19.78
CA ASN A 221 50.42 135.04 -18.33
C ASN A 221 51.80 135.30 -17.70
N ARG A 222 52.89 134.99 -18.43
CA ARG A 222 54.27 135.20 -17.96
C ARG A 222 54.69 136.68 -17.96
N ALA A 223 54.21 137.47 -18.92
CA ALA A 223 54.49 138.90 -19.01
C ALA A 223 53.80 139.72 -17.89
N GLU A 224 52.60 139.31 -17.45
CA GLU A 224 51.87 139.97 -16.35
C GLU A 224 52.47 139.67 -14.96
N LEU A 225 53.09 138.49 -14.79
CA LEU A 225 53.79 138.11 -13.56
C LEU A 225 55.17 138.78 -13.39
N GLU A 226 55.81 139.27 -14.46
CA GLU A 226 57.10 139.96 -14.39
C GLU A 226 57.02 141.41 -13.86
N GLN A 227 55.82 142.01 -13.83
CA GLN A 227 55.62 143.36 -13.26
C GLN A 227 55.75 143.39 -11.73
N ILE A 228 55.60 142.25 -11.05
CA ILE A 228 55.76 142.15 -9.60
C ILE A 228 57.26 141.99 -9.27
N PRO A 229 57.86 142.83 -8.41
CA PRO A 229 59.23 142.62 -7.96
C PRO A 229 59.41 141.22 -7.38
N LYS A 230 60.39 140.46 -7.88
CA LYS A 230 60.66 139.07 -7.48
C LYS A 230 60.92 138.89 -5.98
N LEU A 231 61.23 139.98 -5.26
CA LEU A 231 61.36 140.00 -3.80
C LEU A 231 60.09 139.51 -3.07
N PHE A 232 58.88 139.76 -3.61
CA PHE A 232 57.62 139.30 -3.01
C PHE A 232 57.32 137.81 -3.25
N MET A 233 57.97 137.19 -4.25
CA MET A 233 57.82 135.76 -4.56
C MET A 233 58.89 134.90 -3.86
N ASN A 234 59.79 135.52 -3.08
CA ASN A 234 60.80 134.81 -2.32
C ASN A 234 60.20 134.27 -1.00
N PRO A 235 60.35 132.97 -0.69
CA PRO A 235 59.77 132.35 0.50
C PRO A 235 60.36 132.87 1.83
N ASN A 236 61.50 133.58 1.80
CA ASN A 236 62.18 134.11 2.99
C ASN A 236 62.06 135.65 3.10
N PHE A 237 60.96 136.23 2.62
CA PHE A 237 60.69 137.66 2.78
C PHE A 237 60.44 137.99 4.27
N ASN A 238 61.39 138.67 4.91
CA ASN A 238 61.26 139.13 6.30
C ASN A 238 61.55 140.65 6.39
N LEU A 239 60.59 141.40 6.94
CA LEU A 239 60.62 142.86 7.09
C LEU A 239 61.51 143.35 8.25
N GLU A 240 61.99 142.42 9.10
CA GLU A 240 62.90 142.75 10.22
C GLU A 240 64.32 143.08 9.77
N ASN A 241 64.73 142.64 8.57
CA ASN A 241 66.06 142.92 8.06
C ASN A 241 66.14 144.36 7.54
N PRO A 242 67.05 145.21 8.07
CA PRO A 242 67.14 146.62 7.70
C PRO A 242 67.36 146.86 6.20
N GLU A 243 68.05 145.95 5.51
CA GLU A 243 68.29 146.06 4.06
C GLU A 243 67.04 145.70 3.23
N THR A 244 66.26 144.72 3.66
CA THR A 244 65.01 144.32 2.99
C THR A 244 63.92 145.34 3.26
N PHE A 245 63.90 145.92 4.46
CA PHE A 245 63.06 147.07 4.78
C PHE A 245 63.47 148.30 3.98
N ASN A 246 64.76 148.64 3.86
CA ASN A 246 65.22 149.77 3.05
C ASN A 246 64.97 149.59 1.54
N ALA A 247 64.97 148.33 1.05
CA ALA A 247 64.60 148.02 -0.33
C ALA A 247 63.09 148.16 -0.60
N VAL A 248 62.25 148.00 0.43
CA VAL A 248 60.79 148.20 0.36
C VAL A 248 60.40 149.65 0.72
N PHE A 249 61.20 150.33 1.55
CA PHE A 249 61.07 151.71 2.04
C PHE A 249 62.44 152.45 2.06
N PRO A 250 62.84 153.13 0.98
CA PRO A 250 64.13 153.84 0.93
C PRO A 250 64.14 155.07 1.85
N TRP A 251 64.87 155.00 2.96
CA TRP A 251 65.06 156.11 3.92
C TRP A 251 65.84 157.32 3.36
N THR A 252 66.42 157.20 2.17
CA THR A 252 67.12 158.27 1.45
C THR A 252 66.21 159.43 1.01
N GLN A 253 64.90 159.34 1.18
CA GLN A 253 63.97 160.46 1.01
C GLN A 253 63.59 161.16 2.33
N VAL A 254 64.14 160.73 3.48
CA VAL A 254 63.70 161.18 4.82
C VAL A 254 64.74 162.00 5.60
N GLU A 255 66.05 161.87 5.35
CA GLU A 255 67.08 162.62 6.09
C GLU A 255 68.14 163.30 5.19
N GLU A 256 67.83 164.47 4.62
CA GLU A 256 68.82 165.55 4.43
C GLU A 256 68.13 166.92 4.21
N SER A 257 68.69 167.96 4.86
CA SER A 257 68.35 169.40 4.89
C SER A 257 67.25 169.88 5.86
N ARG A 258 67.78 170.43 6.97
CA ARG A 258 67.11 171.20 8.02
C ARG A 258 66.49 172.49 7.46
N VAL A 259 65.33 172.87 8.04
CA VAL A 259 64.55 174.11 7.88
C VAL A 259 63.56 174.14 6.70
N ASP A 260 62.44 173.42 6.81
CA ASP A 260 61.06 173.96 6.89
C ASP A 260 60.00 172.84 6.76
N ASN A 261 59.01 172.86 7.65
CA ASN A 261 58.00 171.81 7.87
C ASN A 261 56.86 171.85 6.83
N SER A 262 56.79 170.93 5.84
CA SER A 262 55.51 170.52 5.18
C SER A 262 55.53 169.36 4.14
N GLY A 263 56.67 168.74 3.78
CA GLY A 263 56.75 167.86 2.59
C GLY A 263 56.44 166.34 2.71
N ILE A 264 56.26 165.75 3.90
CA ILE A 264 56.46 164.29 4.09
C ILE A 264 55.27 163.38 3.68
N ARG A 265 54.05 163.90 3.42
CA ARG A 265 52.83 163.06 3.31
C ARG A 265 52.52 162.42 1.95
N HIS A 266 53.15 162.82 0.85
CA HIS A 266 52.71 162.40 -0.50
C HIS A 266 53.34 161.10 -1.02
N SER A 267 54.45 160.62 -0.45
CA SER A 267 55.18 159.44 -0.95
C SER A 267 54.56 158.09 -0.54
N SER A 268 53.84 158.01 0.58
CA SER A 268 53.29 156.74 1.10
C SER A 268 52.04 156.23 0.39
N LYS A 269 51.18 157.12 -0.13
CA LYS A 269 49.95 156.74 -0.85
C LYS A 269 50.21 156.04 -2.19
N LEU A 270 51.22 156.49 -2.92
CA LEU A 270 51.59 155.93 -4.23
C LEU A 270 52.11 154.49 -4.15
N LEU A 271 52.69 154.09 -3.02
CA LEU A 271 53.17 152.73 -2.80
C LEU A 271 52.01 151.75 -2.54
N GLN A 272 50.99 152.19 -1.80
CA GLN A 272 49.83 151.37 -1.44
C GLN A 272 49.00 150.98 -2.68
N GLU A 273 48.79 151.90 -3.61
CA GLU A 273 48.05 151.62 -4.85
C GLU A 273 48.76 150.58 -5.73
N LYS A 274 50.10 150.61 -5.79
CA LYS A 274 50.88 149.63 -6.55
C LYS A 274 50.75 148.21 -5.99
N LEU A 275 50.73 148.06 -4.66
CA LEU A 275 50.58 146.74 -4.02
C LEU A 275 49.19 146.15 -4.24
N SER A 276 48.14 146.99 -4.23
CA SER A 276 46.76 146.52 -4.48
C SER A 276 46.59 145.97 -5.89
N HIS A 277 47.22 146.60 -6.89
CA HIS A 277 47.16 146.13 -8.28
C HIS A 277 47.77 144.73 -8.48
N TYR A 278 48.86 144.42 -7.76
CA TYR A 278 49.49 143.10 -7.86
C TYR A 278 48.64 141.97 -7.31
N LEU A 279 47.75 142.25 -6.34
CA LEU A 279 46.90 141.23 -5.71
C LEU A 279 45.79 140.76 -6.68
N ASP A 280 45.13 141.71 -7.37
CA ASP A 280 44.08 141.41 -8.34
C ASP A 280 44.57 140.52 -9.50
N VAL A 281 45.82 140.72 -9.94
CA VAL A 281 46.43 139.93 -11.03
C VAL A 281 46.55 138.44 -10.64
N VAL A 282 46.82 138.14 -9.37
CA VAL A 282 46.98 136.76 -8.88
C VAL A 282 45.63 136.03 -8.79
N GLU A 283 44.59 136.71 -8.30
CA GLU A 283 43.28 136.09 -8.09
C GLU A 283 42.63 135.63 -9.41
N VAL A 284 42.74 136.44 -10.46
CA VAL A 284 42.18 136.12 -11.78
C VAL A 284 42.83 134.87 -12.38
N GLN A 285 44.13 134.63 -12.15
CA GLN A 285 44.81 133.46 -12.69
C GLN A 285 44.42 132.14 -12.00
N ILE A 286 44.18 132.17 -10.69
CA ILE A 286 43.78 130.97 -9.93
C ILE A 286 42.40 130.48 -10.36
N ALA A 287 41.43 131.38 -10.48
CA ALA A 287 40.06 131.02 -10.88
C ALA A 287 40.01 130.33 -12.26
N ARG A 288 40.92 130.70 -13.17
CA ARG A 288 40.93 130.20 -14.54
C ARG A 288 41.49 128.78 -14.66
N GLN A 289 42.48 128.40 -13.83
CA GLN A 289 43.03 127.03 -13.86
C GLN A 289 42.04 125.97 -13.39
N ILE A 290 41.21 126.30 -12.40
CA ILE A 290 40.25 125.34 -11.81
C ILE A 290 39.16 124.97 -12.82
N SER A 291 38.71 125.93 -13.63
CA SER A 291 37.69 125.71 -14.66
C SER A 291 38.09 124.65 -15.70
N MET A 292 39.35 124.67 -16.16
CA MET A 292 39.81 123.85 -17.28
C MET A 292 39.90 122.34 -16.99
N ARG A 293 39.99 121.90 -15.73
CA ARG A 293 40.25 120.48 -15.39
C ARG A 293 39.03 119.67 -14.94
N SER A 294 37.84 120.27 -14.86
CA SER A 294 36.66 119.63 -14.27
C SER A 294 35.93 118.63 -15.18
N GLU A 295 35.92 118.82 -16.51
CA GLU A 295 35.08 118.05 -17.44
C GLU A 295 35.58 116.60 -17.67
N ALA A 296 36.90 116.41 -17.77
CA ALA A 296 37.50 115.09 -17.99
C ALA A 296 37.28 114.09 -16.84
N PHE A 297 37.09 114.61 -15.62
CA PHE A 297 36.82 113.79 -14.44
C PHE A 297 35.45 113.09 -14.52
N PHE A 298 34.40 113.81 -14.95
CA PHE A 298 33.04 113.27 -15.01
C PHE A 298 32.85 112.22 -16.12
N VAL A 299 33.51 112.38 -17.27
CA VAL A 299 33.48 111.38 -18.36
C VAL A 299 34.07 110.05 -17.89
N THR A 300 35.18 110.09 -17.15
CA THR A 300 35.83 108.88 -16.62
C THR A 300 34.94 108.16 -15.61
N MET A 301 34.24 108.90 -14.75
CA MET A 301 33.29 108.37 -13.76
C MET A 301 32.15 107.59 -14.43
N THR A 302 31.51 108.17 -15.45
CA THR A 302 30.37 107.52 -16.14
C THR A 302 30.76 106.23 -16.88
N SER A 303 32.00 106.16 -17.40
CA SER A 303 32.49 104.94 -18.06
C SER A 303 32.71 103.78 -17.07
N HIS A 304 33.13 104.09 -15.84
CA HIS A 304 33.33 103.11 -14.77
C HIS A 304 32.01 102.51 -14.32
N ASP A 305 30.99 103.36 -14.09
CA ASP A 305 29.65 102.93 -13.71
C ASP A 305 29.04 101.99 -14.75
N ARG A 306 29.23 102.30 -16.05
CA ARG A 306 28.73 101.47 -17.15
C ARG A 306 29.41 100.10 -17.23
N LEU A 307 30.71 100.02 -16.93
CA LEU A 307 31.46 98.76 -16.88
C LEU A 307 31.00 97.90 -15.70
N GLN A 308 30.77 98.53 -14.55
CA GLN A 308 30.26 97.88 -13.35
C GLN A 308 28.86 97.28 -13.59
N GLU A 309 28.00 97.99 -14.30
CA GLU A 309 26.66 97.50 -14.66
C GLU A 309 26.71 96.28 -15.59
N LYS A 310 27.56 96.32 -16.63
CA LYS A 310 27.76 95.16 -17.52
C LYS A 310 28.34 93.95 -16.80
N MET A 311 29.29 94.16 -15.89
CA MET A 311 29.87 93.06 -15.10
C MET A 311 28.84 92.44 -14.15
N LYS A 312 27.93 93.26 -13.59
CA LYS A 312 26.82 92.77 -12.78
C LYS A 312 25.84 91.92 -13.61
N ALA A 313 25.54 92.33 -14.84
CA ALA A 313 24.67 91.59 -15.76
C ALA A 313 25.28 90.24 -16.20
N THR A 314 26.59 90.20 -16.49
CA THR A 314 27.26 88.94 -16.87
C THR A 314 27.37 87.98 -15.68
N LEU A 315 27.66 88.48 -14.48
CA LEU A 315 27.62 87.68 -13.25
C LEU A 315 26.22 87.09 -13.00
N GLY A 316 25.16 87.87 -13.23
CA GLY A 316 23.78 87.39 -13.16
C GLY A 316 23.50 86.27 -14.17
N SER A 317 23.96 86.43 -15.41
CA SER A 317 23.78 85.42 -16.47
C SER A 317 24.54 84.12 -16.20
N ILE A 318 25.78 84.22 -15.67
CA ILE A 318 26.58 83.05 -15.29
C ILE A 318 25.94 82.30 -14.12
N LYS A 319 25.42 83.03 -13.11
CA LYS A 319 24.70 82.42 -12.00
C LYS A 319 23.46 81.68 -12.51
N HIS A 320 22.67 82.31 -13.37
CA HIS A 320 21.49 81.69 -13.96
C HIS A 320 21.82 80.43 -14.78
N LEU A 321 22.92 80.45 -15.54
CA LEU A 321 23.37 79.27 -16.31
C LEU A 321 23.79 78.13 -15.39
N ARG A 322 24.54 78.41 -14.31
CA ARG A 322 24.92 77.39 -13.32
C ARG A 322 23.69 76.81 -12.62
N ASP A 323 22.72 77.63 -12.26
CA ASP A 323 21.47 77.18 -11.65
C ASP A 323 20.69 76.26 -12.61
N LYS A 324 20.63 76.58 -13.90
CA LYS A 324 20.01 75.70 -14.92
C LYS A 324 20.76 74.38 -15.10
N ILE A 325 22.09 74.40 -15.09
CA ILE A 325 22.90 73.18 -15.21
C ILE A 325 22.69 72.30 -13.96
N HIS A 326 22.64 72.88 -12.76
CA HIS A 326 22.31 72.14 -11.55
C HIS A 326 20.89 71.57 -11.57
N ALA A 327 19.91 72.33 -12.09
CA ALA A 327 18.56 71.83 -12.27
C ALA A 327 18.49 70.66 -13.27
N LEU A 328 19.25 70.74 -14.37
CA LEU A 328 19.35 69.66 -15.36
C LEU A 328 20.06 68.41 -14.79
N ASP A 329 21.12 68.57 -14.00
CA ASP A 329 21.79 67.45 -13.33
C ASP A 329 20.87 66.73 -12.33
N GLU A 330 20.13 67.49 -11.51
CA GLU A 330 19.17 66.91 -10.56
C GLU A 330 17.99 66.21 -11.26
N LEU A 331 17.46 66.77 -12.35
CA LEU A 331 16.29 66.20 -13.03
C LEU A 331 16.66 65.06 -13.99
N MET A 332 17.65 65.25 -14.86
CA MET A 332 17.95 64.28 -15.93
C MET A 332 18.89 63.18 -15.47
N ALA A 333 19.97 63.52 -14.75
CA ALA A 333 20.96 62.51 -14.34
C ALA A 333 20.54 61.83 -13.03
N ARG A 334 20.34 62.59 -11.95
CA ARG A 334 19.97 62.03 -10.64
C ARG A 334 18.53 61.51 -10.64
N GLY A 335 17.59 62.20 -11.28
CA GLY A 335 16.21 61.77 -11.42
C GLY A 335 16.09 60.40 -12.10
N SER A 336 16.73 60.21 -13.27
CA SER A 336 16.69 58.92 -13.99
C SER A 336 17.36 57.78 -13.22
N LEU A 337 18.48 58.05 -12.54
CA LEU A 337 19.13 57.07 -11.65
C LEU A 337 18.25 56.70 -10.44
N ARG A 338 17.52 57.67 -9.87
CA ARG A 338 16.54 57.39 -8.81
C ARG A 338 15.39 56.53 -9.32
N VAL A 339 14.90 56.76 -10.54
CA VAL A 339 13.85 55.90 -11.15
C VAL A 339 14.33 54.46 -11.30
N LEU A 340 15.55 54.23 -11.79
CA LEU A 340 16.13 52.87 -11.87
C LEU A 340 16.29 52.23 -10.49
N LYS A 341 16.75 53.00 -9.49
CA LYS A 341 16.83 52.53 -8.09
C LYS A 341 15.45 52.16 -7.55
N TYR A 342 14.43 52.98 -7.79
CA TYR A 342 13.05 52.71 -7.37
C TYR A 342 12.43 51.53 -8.12
N ALA A 343 12.73 51.34 -9.40
CA ALA A 343 12.28 50.17 -10.16
C ALA A 343 12.87 48.86 -9.59
N LYS A 344 14.17 48.86 -9.27
CA LYS A 344 14.83 47.72 -8.61
C LYS A 344 14.29 47.48 -7.18
N ALA A 345 14.08 48.55 -6.42
CA ALA A 345 13.47 48.46 -5.09
C ALA A 345 12.04 47.90 -5.16
N LYS A 346 11.21 48.38 -6.10
CA LYS A 346 9.86 47.86 -6.35
C LYS A 346 9.89 46.38 -6.71
N ALA A 347 10.78 45.95 -7.60
CA ALA A 347 10.94 44.54 -7.96
C ALA A 347 11.30 43.68 -6.72
N ASN A 348 12.21 44.16 -5.87
CA ASN A 348 12.57 43.48 -4.63
C ASN A 348 11.41 43.44 -3.62
N HIS A 349 10.66 44.54 -3.45
CA HIS A 349 9.47 44.57 -2.60
C HIS A 349 8.37 43.64 -3.09
N VAL A 350 8.18 43.51 -4.41
CA VAL A 350 7.22 42.55 -4.98
C VAL A 350 7.65 41.11 -4.71
N LYS A 351 8.94 40.78 -4.85
CA LYS A 351 9.46 39.46 -4.48
C LYS A 351 9.24 39.17 -2.99
N LEU A 352 9.54 40.13 -2.13
CA LEU A 352 9.32 40.01 -0.69
C LEU A 352 7.84 39.82 -0.34
N TYR A 353 6.95 40.60 -0.98
CA TYR A 353 5.51 40.49 -0.77
C TYR A 353 4.98 39.11 -1.19
N LYS A 354 5.42 38.56 -2.34
CA LYS A 354 5.05 37.20 -2.76
C LYS A 354 5.47 36.15 -1.73
N MET A 355 6.71 36.24 -1.22
CA MET A 355 7.21 35.35 -0.17
C MET A 355 6.38 35.48 1.11
N LEU A 356 6.10 36.69 1.58
CA LEU A 356 5.24 36.91 2.76
C LEU A 356 3.82 36.37 2.57
N LYS A 357 3.25 36.47 1.36
CA LYS A 357 1.94 35.91 1.05
C LYS A 357 1.94 34.37 1.14
N LEU A 358 2.99 33.71 0.64
CA LEU A 358 3.17 32.26 0.77
C LEU A 358 3.36 31.84 2.24
N MET A 359 4.10 32.63 3.02
CA MET A 359 4.24 32.38 4.45
C MET A 359 2.90 32.51 5.18
N ALA A 360 2.07 33.47 4.79
CA ALA A 360 0.72 33.64 5.35
C ALA A 360 -0.21 32.47 4.99
N THR A 361 -0.15 31.96 3.75
CA THR A 361 -0.94 30.78 3.36
C THR A 361 -0.53 29.54 4.15
N VAL A 362 0.77 29.31 4.35
CA VAL A 362 1.29 28.20 5.17
C VAL A 362 0.87 28.32 6.64
N HIS A 363 0.78 29.54 7.18
CA HIS A 363 0.25 29.73 8.54
C HIS A 363 -1.26 29.46 8.63
N GLN A 364 -2.03 29.77 7.58
CA GLN A 364 -3.48 29.52 7.52
C GLN A 364 -3.83 28.03 7.35
N THR A 365 -2.92 27.20 6.84
CA THR A 365 -3.23 25.79 6.59
C THR A 365 -3.41 24.99 7.88
N GLN A 366 -2.70 25.33 8.96
CA GLN A 366 -2.81 24.59 10.23
C GLN A 366 -4.20 24.69 10.90
N PRO A 367 -4.81 25.89 11.07
CA PRO A 367 -6.22 26.00 11.50
C PRO A 367 -7.22 25.35 10.54
N THR A 368 -6.93 25.40 9.24
CA THR A 368 -7.79 24.79 8.21
C THR A 368 -7.80 23.27 8.34
N ILE A 369 -6.64 22.64 8.54
CA ILE A 369 -6.51 21.20 8.82
C ILE A 369 -7.31 20.83 10.08
N GLN A 370 -7.22 21.60 11.16
CA GLN A 370 -8.00 21.33 12.38
C GLN A 370 -9.52 21.40 12.14
N THR A 371 -9.96 22.34 11.30
CA THR A 371 -11.37 22.47 10.95
C THR A 371 -11.83 21.25 10.12
N LEU A 372 -11.04 20.82 9.14
CA LEU A 372 -11.33 19.63 8.33
C LEU A 372 -11.36 18.34 9.15
N LEU A 373 -10.51 18.25 10.19
CA LEU A 373 -10.55 17.11 11.12
C LEU A 373 -11.81 17.12 11.99
N SER A 374 -12.36 18.28 12.31
CA SER A 374 -13.64 18.37 13.03
C SER A 374 -14.84 17.99 12.18
N THR A 375 -14.74 18.14 10.85
CA THR A 375 -15.79 17.75 9.89
C THR A 375 -15.59 16.34 9.31
N ASN A 376 -14.62 15.57 9.81
CA ASN A 376 -14.24 14.23 9.32
C ASN A 376 -13.81 14.17 7.83
N GLU A 377 -13.40 15.29 7.25
CA GLU A 377 -12.90 15.37 5.88
C GLU A 377 -11.40 15.07 5.81
N PHE A 378 -11.03 13.81 6.06
CA PHE A 378 -9.63 13.39 6.14
C PHE A 378 -8.88 13.52 4.80
N VAL A 379 -9.56 13.28 3.67
CA VAL A 379 -8.96 13.36 2.33
C VAL A 379 -8.51 14.79 2.02
N GLY A 380 -9.38 15.78 2.25
CA GLY A 380 -9.05 17.19 2.05
C GLY A 380 -7.95 17.69 2.98
N ALA A 381 -7.88 17.19 4.22
CA ALA A 381 -6.79 17.50 5.14
C ALA A 381 -5.44 16.95 4.65
N LEU A 382 -5.41 15.73 4.10
CA LEU A 382 -4.21 15.13 3.52
C LEU A 382 -3.76 15.84 2.23
N ASP A 383 -4.70 16.30 1.38
CA ASP A 383 -4.41 17.16 0.23
C ASP A 383 -3.71 18.47 0.64
N LEU A 384 -4.27 19.14 1.65
CA LEU A 384 -3.71 20.36 2.21
C LEU A 384 -2.31 20.12 2.79
N ILE A 385 -2.07 18.98 3.43
CA ILE A 385 -0.75 18.61 3.94
C ILE A 385 0.24 18.35 2.80
N ALA A 386 -0.16 17.61 1.75
CA ALA A 386 0.71 17.32 0.62
C ALA A 386 1.10 18.60 -0.16
N THR A 387 0.10 19.44 -0.48
CA THR A 387 0.32 20.72 -1.17
C THR A 387 1.17 21.68 -0.34
N THR A 388 0.98 21.74 0.99
CA THR A 388 1.83 22.57 1.86
C THR A 388 3.25 22.05 1.97
N GLN A 389 3.46 20.73 2.01
CA GLN A 389 4.79 20.14 1.95
C GLN A 389 5.49 20.42 0.62
N GLU A 390 4.76 20.37 -0.50
CA GLU A 390 5.30 20.71 -1.81
C GLU A 390 5.74 22.19 -1.87
N VAL A 391 4.87 23.11 -1.43
CA VAL A 391 5.17 24.56 -1.36
C VAL A 391 6.37 24.84 -0.44
N LEU A 392 6.48 24.13 0.68
CA LEU A 392 7.64 24.23 1.57
C LEU A 392 8.94 23.75 0.90
N SER A 393 8.86 22.70 0.10
CA SER A 393 10.03 22.10 -0.59
C SER A 393 10.51 22.89 -1.81
N GLN A 394 9.59 23.52 -2.56
CA GLN A 394 9.91 24.22 -3.80
C GLN A 394 10.17 25.72 -3.57
N GLU A 395 9.21 26.46 -3.01
CA GLU A 395 9.24 27.93 -3.00
C GLU A 395 9.86 28.54 -1.73
N LEU A 396 9.83 27.80 -0.60
CA LEU A 396 10.29 28.29 0.72
C LEU A 396 11.60 27.61 1.18
N ALA A 397 12.30 26.92 0.27
CA ALA A 397 13.55 26.25 0.57
C ALA A 397 14.62 27.25 1.07
N GLY A 398 15.08 27.07 2.31
CA GLY A 398 16.11 27.90 2.95
C GLY A 398 15.61 28.86 4.03
N ILE A 399 14.29 28.98 4.26
CA ILE A 399 13.75 29.77 5.38
C ILE A 399 13.84 28.97 6.68
N HIS A 400 14.69 29.42 7.60
CA HIS A 400 14.97 28.70 8.85
C HIS A 400 13.73 28.53 9.75
N SER A 401 12.79 29.48 9.73
CA SER A 401 11.59 29.47 10.57
C SER A 401 10.65 28.27 10.32
N PHE A 402 10.69 27.64 9.15
CA PHE A 402 9.81 26.52 8.79
C PHE A 402 10.51 25.15 8.81
N ARG A 403 11.76 25.07 9.30
CA ARG A 403 12.54 23.82 9.34
C ARG A 403 11.78 22.66 10.00
N HIS A 404 11.01 22.95 11.05
CA HIS A 404 10.26 21.95 11.81
C HIS A 404 8.82 21.75 11.33
N LEU A 405 8.30 22.63 10.46
CA LEU A 405 6.91 22.55 10.02
C LEU A 405 6.69 21.33 9.10
N GLY A 406 7.65 21.03 8.22
CA GLY A 406 7.58 19.82 7.38
C GLY A 406 7.49 18.53 8.21
N SER A 407 8.31 18.42 9.27
CA SER A 407 8.22 17.30 10.21
C SER A 407 6.91 17.27 11.00
N GLN A 408 6.39 18.43 11.42
CA GLN A 408 5.11 18.51 12.13
C GLN A 408 3.94 18.10 11.23
N LEU A 409 3.93 18.51 9.96
CA LEU A 409 2.94 18.10 8.98
C LEU A 409 3.00 16.58 8.72
N ALA A 410 4.21 16.00 8.72
CA ALA A 410 4.37 14.54 8.60
C ALA A 410 3.85 13.80 9.84
N GLU A 411 4.06 14.32 11.05
CA GLU A 411 3.48 13.74 12.27
C GLU A 411 1.95 13.93 12.30
N LEU A 412 1.43 15.07 11.87
CA LEU A 412 -0.03 15.28 11.71
C LEU A 412 -0.63 14.27 10.73
N ALA A 413 0.04 13.98 9.61
CA ALA A 413 -0.41 12.96 8.67
C ALA A 413 -0.47 11.56 9.31
N LYS A 414 0.49 11.21 10.19
CA LYS A 414 0.46 9.94 10.95
C LYS A 414 -0.67 9.90 11.98
N VAL A 415 -0.97 11.02 12.64
CA VAL A 415 -2.11 11.10 13.57
C VAL A 415 -3.42 10.91 12.81
N ILE A 416 -3.55 11.53 11.63
CA ILE A 416 -4.72 11.36 10.75
C ILE A 416 -4.88 9.89 10.35
N ASP A 417 -3.79 9.19 10.01
CA ASP A 417 -3.81 7.74 9.72
C ASP A 417 -4.39 6.91 10.87
N ILE A 418 -3.95 7.15 12.11
CA ILE A 418 -4.49 6.46 13.31
C ILE A 418 -5.97 6.80 13.52
N MET A 419 -6.34 8.07 13.40
CA MET A 419 -7.73 8.51 13.55
C MET A 419 -8.65 7.88 12.49
N MET A 420 -8.19 7.77 11.24
CA MET A 420 -8.93 7.13 10.17
C MET A 420 -9.14 5.63 10.41
N GLN A 421 -8.12 4.93 10.92
CA GLN A 421 -8.24 3.51 11.27
C GLN A 421 -9.24 3.30 12.41
N GLU A 422 -9.21 4.15 13.44
CA GLU A 422 -10.19 4.10 14.52
C GLU A 422 -11.61 4.44 14.05
N ASP A 423 -11.77 5.42 13.16
CA ASP A 423 -13.09 5.78 12.63
C ASP A 423 -13.66 4.67 11.74
N PHE A 424 -12.81 4.04 10.92
CA PHE A 424 -13.17 2.86 10.15
C PHE A 424 -13.59 1.69 11.04
N LEU A 425 -12.82 1.39 12.09
CA LEU A 425 -13.17 0.32 13.02
C LEU A 425 -14.51 0.59 13.71
N LYS A 426 -14.75 1.83 14.17
CA LYS A 426 -16.04 2.22 14.77
C LYS A 426 -17.19 2.04 13.79
N TYR A 427 -17.00 2.43 12.53
CA TYR A 427 -17.99 2.25 11.47
C TYR A 427 -18.26 0.76 11.21
N VAL A 428 -17.22 -0.05 11.02
CA VAL A 428 -17.34 -1.49 10.74
C VAL A 428 -17.98 -2.23 11.92
N SER A 429 -17.57 -1.94 13.15
CA SER A 429 -18.19 -2.50 14.35
C SER A 429 -19.66 -2.10 14.47
N SER A 430 -20.04 -0.87 14.12
CA SER A 430 -21.44 -0.42 14.11
C SER A 430 -22.28 -1.16 13.07
N GLU A 431 -21.75 -1.31 11.85
CA GLU A 431 -22.43 -1.98 10.74
C GLU A 431 -22.58 -3.50 10.95
N LEU A 432 -21.55 -4.14 11.50
CA LEU A 432 -21.55 -5.59 11.71
C LEU A 432 -22.30 -6.01 12.98
N ASN A 433 -22.35 -5.16 14.01
CA ASN A 433 -23.14 -5.41 15.23
C ASN A 433 -24.59 -4.89 15.14
N ARG A 434 -25.00 -4.28 14.02
CA ARG A 434 -26.40 -3.92 13.78
C ARG A 434 -27.28 -5.17 13.85
N PRO A 435 -28.44 -5.13 14.52
CA PRO A 435 -29.32 -6.27 14.68
C PRO A 435 -29.65 -6.93 13.34
N VAL A 436 -29.71 -8.25 13.36
CA VAL A 436 -29.75 -9.09 12.15
C VAL A 436 -31.11 -9.05 11.44
N THR A 437 -32.09 -8.41 12.06
CA THR A 437 -33.41 -8.08 11.48
C THR A 437 -33.36 -6.98 10.43
N ASP A 438 -32.25 -6.23 10.33
CA ASP A 438 -32.11 -5.15 9.37
C ASP A 438 -31.39 -5.62 8.09
N THR A 439 -32.15 -5.75 7.01
CA THR A 439 -31.69 -6.24 5.70
C THR A 439 -31.07 -5.16 4.83
N VAL A 440 -30.98 -3.91 5.31
CA VAL A 440 -30.33 -2.83 4.57
C VAL A 440 -28.82 -3.15 4.45
N PRO A 441 -28.27 -3.19 3.22
CA PRO A 441 -26.92 -3.72 2.98
C PRO A 441 -25.81 -2.89 3.62
N LEU A 442 -25.89 -1.55 3.60
CA LEU A 442 -24.95 -0.63 4.26
C LEU A 442 -25.64 0.68 4.67
N THR A 443 -25.20 1.32 5.76
CA THR A 443 -25.56 2.71 6.11
C THR A 443 -24.36 3.65 5.91
N ASP A 444 -24.60 4.92 5.54
CA ASP A 444 -23.57 5.94 5.29
C ASP A 444 -22.45 5.53 4.30
N GLU A 445 -22.82 5.11 3.08
CA GLU A 445 -21.88 4.78 1.99
C GLU A 445 -20.87 5.92 1.71
N GLU A 446 -21.30 7.18 1.81
CA GLU A 446 -20.45 8.36 1.58
C GLU A 446 -19.27 8.44 2.56
N ARG A 447 -19.53 8.16 3.84
CA ARG A 447 -18.51 8.18 4.89
C ARG A 447 -17.51 7.03 4.71
N LEU A 448 -18.01 5.84 4.39
CA LEU A 448 -17.18 4.68 4.12
C LEU A 448 -16.25 4.92 2.91
N VAL A 449 -16.80 5.46 1.83
CA VAL A 449 -16.06 5.79 0.60
C VAL A 449 -14.97 6.82 0.90
N ALA A 450 -15.28 7.88 1.65
CA ALA A 450 -14.29 8.89 2.04
C ALA A 450 -13.14 8.31 2.88
N VAL A 451 -13.46 7.44 3.84
CA VAL A 451 -12.47 6.77 4.69
C VAL A 451 -11.61 5.80 3.87
N LEU A 452 -12.22 5.00 2.99
CA LEU A 452 -11.50 4.10 2.09
C LEU A 452 -10.56 4.85 1.15
N PHE A 453 -10.99 5.97 0.55
CA PHE A 453 -10.12 6.80 -0.30
C PHE A 453 -8.93 7.37 0.48
N GLY A 454 -9.14 7.87 1.71
CA GLY A 454 -8.02 8.37 2.51
C GLY A 454 -7.03 7.28 2.93
N MET A 455 -7.49 6.05 3.20
CA MET A 455 -6.60 4.92 3.49
C MET A 455 -5.83 4.44 2.25
N LEU A 456 -6.49 4.42 1.09
CA LEU A 456 -5.85 4.07 -0.19
C LEU A 456 -4.75 5.08 -0.57
N ARG A 457 -4.95 6.36 -0.23
CA ARG A 457 -3.95 7.41 -0.45
C ARG A 457 -2.67 7.23 0.39
N LEU A 458 -2.81 6.66 1.59
CA LEU A 458 -1.68 6.29 2.44
C LEU A 458 -1.02 4.96 2.01
N GLN A 459 -1.52 4.34 0.92
CA GLN A 459 -1.05 3.09 0.33
C GLN A 459 -1.04 1.88 1.28
N ARG A 460 -1.85 1.90 2.35
CA ARG A 460 -2.01 0.75 3.24
C ARG A 460 -3.30 0.00 2.93
N LEU A 461 -3.17 -1.28 2.65
CA LEU A 461 -4.30 -2.21 2.43
C LEU A 461 -4.78 -2.85 3.75
N ASP A 462 -4.29 -2.37 4.90
CA ASP A 462 -4.53 -2.93 6.22
C ASP A 462 -6.03 -2.96 6.58
N PHE A 463 -6.84 -2.09 5.98
CA PHE A 463 -8.29 -2.06 6.17
C PHE A 463 -8.99 -3.37 5.78
N ILE A 464 -8.43 -4.13 4.83
CA ILE A 464 -8.96 -5.43 4.40
C ILE A 464 -8.85 -6.45 5.54
N GLU A 465 -7.70 -6.49 6.21
CA GLU A 465 -7.48 -7.39 7.34
C GLU A 465 -8.24 -6.93 8.58
N LEU A 466 -8.31 -5.63 8.85
CA LEU A 466 -9.12 -5.08 9.95
C LEU A 466 -10.60 -5.44 9.80
N TYR A 467 -11.15 -5.32 8.57
CA TYR A 467 -12.53 -5.74 8.30
C TYR A 467 -12.71 -7.25 8.50
N ARG A 468 -11.74 -8.06 8.05
CA ARG A 468 -11.75 -9.53 8.22
C ARG A 468 -11.81 -9.91 9.70
N GLU A 469 -10.95 -9.33 10.52
CA GLU A 469 -10.90 -9.61 11.96
C GLU A 469 -12.20 -9.22 12.66
N GLU A 470 -12.76 -8.06 12.32
CA GLU A 470 -14.01 -7.59 12.92
C GLU A 470 -15.23 -8.38 12.43
N ALA A 471 -15.23 -8.86 11.19
CA ALA A 471 -16.22 -9.83 10.72
C ALA A 471 -16.16 -11.14 11.54
N PHE A 472 -14.95 -11.61 11.90
CA PHE A 472 -14.80 -12.79 12.75
C PHE A 472 -15.26 -12.56 14.20
N THR A 473 -15.08 -11.36 14.75
CA THR A 473 -15.58 -11.02 16.11
C THR A 473 -17.12 -10.92 16.09
N ALA A 474 -17.70 -10.23 15.11
CA ALA A 474 -19.15 -10.12 14.92
C ALA A 474 -19.81 -11.49 14.74
N MET A 475 -19.25 -12.36 13.89
CA MET A 475 -19.76 -13.73 13.70
C MET A 475 -19.75 -14.59 14.97
N LYS A 476 -18.76 -14.38 15.87
CA LYS A 476 -18.73 -15.05 17.18
C LYS A 476 -19.78 -14.47 18.12
N ALA A 477 -19.99 -13.15 18.09
CA ALA A 477 -20.98 -12.47 18.91
C ALA A 477 -22.39 -12.93 18.52
N VAL A 478 -22.70 -13.00 17.23
CA VAL A 478 -23.99 -13.50 16.71
C VAL A 478 -24.26 -14.91 17.18
N VAL A 479 -23.29 -15.85 17.12
CA VAL A 479 -23.51 -17.21 17.66
C VAL A 479 -23.83 -17.21 19.14
N LYS A 480 -23.14 -16.38 19.93
CA LYS A 480 -23.42 -16.29 21.36
C LYS A 480 -24.83 -15.75 21.59
N GLN A 481 -25.22 -14.70 20.87
CA GLN A 481 -26.52 -14.06 21.01
C GLN A 481 -27.65 -15.00 20.59
N THR A 482 -27.58 -15.64 19.42
CA THR A 482 -28.61 -16.58 18.96
C THR A 482 -28.76 -17.79 19.88
N VAL A 483 -27.65 -18.28 20.45
CA VAL A 483 -27.71 -19.36 21.44
C VAL A 483 -28.38 -18.88 22.74
N ILE A 484 -28.11 -17.66 23.19
CA ILE A 484 -28.79 -17.07 24.36
C ILE A 484 -30.29 -16.89 24.08
N GLU A 485 -30.66 -16.32 22.93
CA GLU A 485 -32.06 -16.11 22.54
C GLU A 485 -32.83 -17.43 22.47
N ALA A 486 -32.23 -18.48 21.87
CA ALA A 486 -32.86 -19.80 21.81
C ALA A 486 -32.96 -20.49 23.18
N VAL A 487 -32.00 -20.27 24.08
CA VAL A 487 -32.06 -20.80 25.46
C VAL A 487 -33.13 -20.07 26.27
N LEU A 488 -33.27 -18.75 26.10
CA LEU A 488 -34.33 -17.96 26.75
C LEU A 488 -35.72 -18.33 26.24
N ALA A 489 -35.84 -18.67 24.96
CA ALA A 489 -37.10 -19.15 24.37
C ALA A 489 -37.48 -20.58 24.83
N ALA A 490 -36.53 -21.35 25.39
CA ALA A 490 -36.80 -22.66 25.96
C ALA A 490 -37.17 -22.51 27.45
N GLU A 491 -38.47 -22.35 27.72
CA GLU A 491 -39.04 -22.12 29.07
C GLU A 491 -38.73 -23.24 30.11
N ASP A 492 -38.19 -24.39 29.69
CA ASP A 492 -37.92 -25.59 30.52
C ASP A 492 -36.47 -25.71 31.07
N ILE A 493 -35.61 -24.70 30.93
CA ILE A 493 -34.23 -24.76 31.40
C ILE A 493 -34.05 -23.88 32.65
N ASP A 494 -33.97 -24.52 33.83
CA ASP A 494 -33.66 -23.85 35.11
C ASP A 494 -32.39 -22.98 34.96
N THR A 495 -32.58 -21.66 35.05
CA THR A 495 -31.57 -20.61 34.85
C THR A 495 -30.58 -20.45 36.01
N GLU A 496 -30.63 -21.31 37.04
CA GLU A 496 -29.83 -21.16 38.25
C GLU A 496 -28.34 -21.58 38.08
N ASP A 497 -28.02 -22.41 37.09
CA ASP A 497 -26.64 -22.81 36.75
C ASP A 497 -26.03 -21.90 35.67
N ASN A 498 -25.91 -20.60 35.96
CA ASN A 498 -25.36 -19.61 35.02
C ASN A 498 -23.82 -19.64 34.89
N THR A 499 -23.17 -20.71 35.37
CA THR A 499 -21.70 -20.89 35.35
C THR A 499 -21.23 -22.00 34.39
N GLY A 500 -22.16 -22.75 33.79
CA GLY A 500 -21.84 -23.70 32.72
C GLY A 500 -21.37 -22.99 31.44
N ARG A 501 -20.54 -23.66 30.62
CA ARG A 501 -20.18 -23.11 29.31
C ARG A 501 -21.45 -23.03 28.46
N LEU A 502 -21.61 -22.01 27.61
CA LEU A 502 -22.74 -21.86 26.67
C LEU A 502 -23.06 -23.14 25.85
N ALA A 503 -22.03 -23.96 25.62
CA ALA A 503 -22.15 -25.26 24.98
C ALA A 503 -22.96 -26.30 25.78
N ASP A 504 -23.08 -26.15 27.10
CA ASP A 504 -23.80 -27.04 27.99
C ASP A 504 -25.29 -26.69 28.06
N HIS A 505 -25.63 -25.40 28.03
CA HIS A 505 -27.03 -24.94 27.85
C HIS A 505 -27.59 -25.34 26.48
N MET A 506 -26.79 -25.22 25.43
CA MET A 506 -27.17 -25.67 24.09
C MET A 506 -27.45 -27.18 24.01
N ARG A 507 -26.91 -28.02 24.90
CA ARG A 507 -27.19 -29.47 24.94
C ARG A 507 -28.57 -29.81 25.51
N ARG A 508 -29.18 -28.91 26.27
CA ARG A 508 -30.49 -29.14 26.91
C ARG A 508 -31.68 -28.90 25.96
N LEU A 509 -31.47 -28.28 24.80
CA LEU A 509 -32.54 -27.99 23.83
C LEU A 509 -33.12 -29.27 23.21
N ASN A 510 -34.42 -29.29 22.90
CA ASN A 510 -35.05 -30.36 22.12
C ASN A 510 -34.68 -30.27 20.63
N TYR A 511 -34.94 -31.34 19.85
CA TYR A 511 -34.62 -31.35 18.41
C TYR A 511 -35.24 -30.17 17.65
N ASN A 512 -36.54 -29.91 17.86
CA ASN A 512 -37.24 -28.82 17.17
C ASN A 512 -36.66 -27.44 17.50
N GLN A 513 -36.36 -27.19 18.78
CA GLN A 513 -35.76 -25.94 19.25
C GLN A 513 -34.32 -25.78 18.73
N TRP A 514 -33.54 -26.86 18.74
CA TRP A 514 -32.18 -26.85 18.21
C TRP A 514 -32.17 -26.63 16.68
N MET A 515 -33.11 -27.25 15.96
CA MET A 515 -33.27 -27.06 14.52
C MET A 515 -33.62 -25.61 14.19
N GLN A 516 -34.54 -25.00 14.95
CA GLN A 516 -34.85 -23.56 14.83
C GLN A 516 -33.61 -22.70 15.09
N LEU A 517 -32.84 -22.98 16.16
CA LEU A 517 -31.57 -22.29 16.42
C LEU A 517 -30.58 -22.41 15.24
N VAL A 518 -30.48 -23.57 14.60
CA VAL A 518 -29.61 -23.76 13.44
C VAL A 518 -30.10 -22.95 12.23
N MET A 519 -31.42 -22.91 12.01
CA MET A 519 -32.02 -22.08 10.95
C MET A 519 -31.80 -20.59 11.20
N ASP A 520 -32.01 -20.11 12.42
CA ASP A 520 -31.79 -18.71 12.81
C ASP A 520 -30.31 -18.32 12.71
N LEU A 521 -29.41 -19.23 13.08
CA LEU A 521 -27.97 -19.08 12.86
C LEU A 521 -27.63 -18.94 11.37
N PHE A 522 -28.21 -19.79 10.52
CA PHE A 522 -27.98 -19.74 9.08
C PHE A 522 -28.51 -18.45 8.47
N SER A 523 -29.74 -18.02 8.79
CA SER A 523 -30.27 -16.74 8.31
C SER A 523 -29.41 -15.57 8.78
N ASN A 524 -28.96 -15.59 10.03
CA ASN A 524 -28.17 -14.50 10.59
C ASN A 524 -26.79 -14.40 9.95
N TYR A 525 -26.16 -15.54 9.65
CA TYR A 525 -24.92 -15.55 8.90
C TYR A 525 -25.07 -15.11 7.45
N LEU A 526 -26.18 -15.44 6.79
CA LEU A 526 -26.44 -14.94 5.43
C LEU A 526 -26.57 -13.41 5.40
N VAL A 527 -27.16 -12.79 6.41
CA VAL A 527 -27.22 -11.31 6.50
C VAL A 527 -25.82 -10.71 6.62
N ILE A 528 -24.96 -11.23 7.51
CA ILE A 528 -23.58 -10.74 7.65
C ILE A 528 -22.77 -10.96 6.37
N LEU A 529 -22.94 -12.11 5.71
CA LEU A 529 -22.27 -12.40 4.45
C LEU A 529 -22.74 -11.47 3.32
N ASN A 530 -24.01 -11.10 3.29
CA ASN A 530 -24.52 -10.10 2.34
C ASN A 530 -23.98 -8.69 2.63
N ARG A 531 -23.85 -8.29 3.90
CA ARG A 531 -23.18 -7.03 4.28
C ARG A 531 -21.70 -7.04 3.87
N ALA A 532 -21.00 -8.14 4.09
CA ALA A 532 -19.61 -8.32 3.65
C ALA A 532 -19.46 -8.29 2.11
N LYS A 533 -20.43 -8.84 1.38
CA LYS A 533 -20.48 -8.76 -0.09
C LYS A 533 -20.74 -7.33 -0.57
N ALA A 534 -21.61 -6.58 0.09
CA ALA A 534 -21.84 -5.16 -0.21
C ALA A 534 -20.56 -4.33 0.03
N PHE A 535 -19.89 -4.54 1.18
CA PHE A 535 -18.59 -3.92 1.46
C PHE A 535 -17.53 -4.30 0.41
N HIS A 536 -17.44 -5.57 0.02
CA HIS A 536 -16.57 -6.02 -1.06
C HIS A 536 -16.88 -5.31 -2.38
N GLY A 537 -18.15 -5.12 -2.71
CA GLY A 537 -18.59 -4.37 -3.90
C GLY A 537 -18.12 -2.92 -3.88
N ILE A 538 -18.41 -2.18 -2.79
CA ILE A 538 -18.00 -0.78 -2.62
C ILE A 538 -16.47 -0.66 -2.60
N ALA A 539 -15.77 -1.50 -1.83
CA ALA A 539 -14.31 -1.46 -1.76
C ALA A 539 -13.67 -1.79 -3.13
N SER A 540 -14.24 -2.73 -3.89
CA SER A 540 -13.78 -3.04 -5.24
C SER A 540 -13.98 -1.86 -6.19
N ASP A 541 -15.13 -1.20 -6.14
CA ASP A 541 -15.41 -0.03 -6.97
C ASP A 541 -14.52 1.16 -6.59
N VAL A 542 -14.29 1.42 -5.30
CA VAL A 542 -13.38 2.47 -4.81
C VAL A 542 -11.92 2.20 -5.21
N ILE A 543 -11.44 0.96 -5.08
CA ILE A 543 -10.10 0.56 -5.54
C ILE A 543 -9.98 0.67 -7.07
N GLY A 544 -11.07 0.38 -7.79
CA GLY A 544 -11.20 0.55 -9.24
C GLY A 544 -11.12 2.00 -9.70
N ILE A 545 -11.80 2.91 -8.98
CA ILE A 545 -11.74 4.36 -9.20
C ILE A 545 -10.34 4.88 -8.89
N ALA A 546 -9.75 4.50 -7.75
CA ALA A 546 -8.41 4.93 -7.35
C ALA A 546 -7.28 4.44 -8.29
N ALA A 547 -7.52 3.37 -9.06
CA ALA A 547 -6.61 2.86 -10.09
C ALA A 547 -6.93 3.38 -11.51
N GLY A 548 -7.94 4.23 -11.67
CA GLY A 548 -8.35 4.80 -12.97
C GLY A 548 -8.95 3.79 -13.95
N LYS A 549 -9.37 2.61 -13.49
CA LYS A 549 -9.95 1.54 -14.35
C LYS A 549 -11.48 1.59 -14.38
N THR A 550 -12.10 2.13 -13.34
CA THR A 550 -13.55 2.20 -13.14
C THR A 550 -13.99 3.67 -13.14
N LYS A 551 -14.94 4.06 -14.00
CA LYS A 551 -15.48 5.44 -14.01
C LYS A 551 -16.53 5.63 -12.92
N ALA A 552 -16.48 6.77 -12.22
CA ALA A 552 -17.51 7.18 -11.25
C ALA A 552 -18.87 7.39 -11.94
N LEU A 553 -19.98 7.16 -11.22
CA LEU A 553 -21.32 7.45 -11.75
C LEU A 553 -21.49 8.96 -11.98
N THR A 554 -21.76 9.34 -13.23
CA THR A 554 -22.26 10.67 -13.58
C THR A 554 -23.78 10.70 -13.43
N PRO A 555 -24.36 11.75 -12.81
CA PRO A 555 -25.80 11.93 -12.82
C PRO A 555 -26.24 12.40 -14.21
N VAL A 556 -26.94 11.51 -14.91
CA VAL A 556 -27.83 11.71 -16.05
C VAL A 556 -27.74 13.08 -16.76
N THR A 557 -27.08 13.11 -17.92
CA THR A 557 -27.62 13.84 -19.09
C THR A 557 -27.40 13.05 -20.38
N SER A 558 -28.49 12.99 -21.13
CA SER A 558 -28.79 12.24 -22.35
C SER A 558 -27.79 12.31 -23.50
N THR A 559 -27.61 11.13 -24.12
CA THR A 559 -27.46 10.88 -25.57
C THR A 559 -26.33 11.59 -26.31
N THR A 560 -25.24 10.87 -26.55
CA THR A 560 -24.73 10.62 -27.91
C THR A 560 -23.93 9.32 -27.91
N GLU A 561 -24.34 8.40 -28.79
CA GLU A 561 -23.63 7.19 -29.14
C GLU A 561 -22.31 7.59 -29.81
N ASP A 562 -21.17 7.33 -29.15
CA ASP A 562 -19.88 7.03 -29.80
C ASP A 562 -18.78 6.89 -28.73
N ALA A 563 -18.40 5.64 -28.43
CA ALA A 563 -17.01 5.20 -28.19
C ALA A 563 -16.96 3.77 -27.60
N MET A 564 -16.65 2.82 -28.46
CA MET A 564 -16.17 1.49 -28.13
C MET A 564 -14.83 1.60 -27.38
N ASN A 565 -14.83 1.37 -26.06
CA ASN A 565 -13.71 0.85 -25.27
C ASN A 565 -14.19 0.41 -23.88
N SER A 566 -13.92 -0.84 -23.52
CA SER A 566 -14.34 -1.54 -22.30
C SER A 566 -13.71 -0.94 -21.02
N SER A 567 -14.43 -0.03 -20.36
CA SER A 567 -14.21 0.31 -18.95
C SER A 567 -15.49 -0.04 -18.21
N GLU A 568 -15.39 -0.95 -17.24
CA GLU A 568 -16.51 -1.38 -16.40
C GLU A 568 -16.98 -0.18 -15.56
N GLN A 569 -18.26 0.16 -15.62
CA GLN A 569 -18.87 1.18 -14.75
C GLN A 569 -18.96 0.63 -13.32
N ALA A 570 -18.81 1.48 -12.30
CA ALA A 570 -19.10 1.09 -10.91
C ALA A 570 -20.58 0.69 -10.81
N THR A 571 -20.86 -0.50 -10.29
CA THR A 571 -22.23 -1.06 -10.22
C THR A 571 -22.77 -1.10 -8.80
N HIS A 572 -21.92 -0.88 -7.80
CA HIS A 572 -22.25 -1.01 -6.38
C HIS A 572 -22.09 0.31 -5.58
N LEU A 573 -21.67 1.41 -6.22
CA LEU A 573 -21.60 2.76 -5.65
C LEU A 573 -22.81 3.60 -6.10
N ASN A 574 -23.56 4.19 -5.15
CA ASN A 574 -24.61 5.17 -5.45
C ASN A 574 -24.16 6.63 -5.32
N VAL A 575 -22.89 6.86 -4.98
CA VAL A 575 -22.33 8.19 -4.67
C VAL A 575 -21.50 8.70 -5.84
N SER A 576 -21.75 9.93 -6.29
CA SER A 576 -20.93 10.60 -7.30
C SER A 576 -19.60 11.04 -6.71
N VAL A 577 -18.50 10.43 -7.17
CA VAL A 577 -17.13 10.86 -6.88
C VAL A 577 -16.69 11.85 -7.97
N ALA A 578 -16.07 12.97 -7.59
CA ALA A 578 -15.63 14.01 -8.52
C ALA A 578 -14.64 13.47 -9.58
N GLU A 579 -14.74 14.01 -10.80
CA GLU A 579 -14.10 13.54 -12.05
C GLU A 579 -12.56 13.55 -12.06
N GLU A 580 -11.91 14.11 -11.04
CA GLU A 580 -10.45 14.30 -10.97
C GLU A 580 -9.87 13.62 -9.71
N VAL A 581 -9.91 12.29 -9.65
CA VAL A 581 -9.07 11.55 -8.69
C VAL A 581 -7.79 11.15 -9.41
N ASP A 582 -6.66 11.76 -9.02
CA ASP A 582 -5.32 11.37 -9.49
C ASP A 582 -5.11 9.86 -9.31
N VAL A 583 -4.46 9.19 -10.28
CA VAL A 583 -4.21 7.73 -10.19
C VAL A 583 -3.30 7.45 -8.99
N MET A 584 -3.88 6.94 -7.90
CA MET A 584 -3.18 6.77 -6.62
C MET A 584 -2.53 5.37 -6.45
N LEU A 585 -2.91 4.38 -7.27
CA LEU A 585 -2.39 3.00 -7.20
C LEU A 585 -1.70 2.55 -8.50
N THR A 586 -0.60 1.80 -8.35
CA THR A 586 0.03 1.05 -9.44
C THR A 586 -0.81 -0.17 -9.83
N THR A 587 -0.72 -0.60 -11.09
CA THR A 587 -1.50 -1.75 -11.60
C THR A 587 -1.27 -3.05 -10.81
N ASP A 588 -0.09 -3.21 -10.20
CA ASP A 588 0.26 -4.37 -9.38
C ASP A 588 -0.36 -4.32 -7.98
N SER A 589 -0.40 -3.14 -7.33
CA SER A 589 -1.06 -2.99 -6.04
C SER A 589 -2.58 -3.13 -6.17
N PHE A 590 -3.16 -2.67 -7.28
CA PHE A 590 -4.56 -2.92 -7.63
C PHE A 590 -4.90 -4.42 -7.72
N ASN A 591 -4.08 -5.19 -8.45
CA ASN A 591 -4.30 -6.64 -8.61
C ASN A 591 -4.15 -7.39 -7.27
N LYS A 592 -3.21 -6.97 -6.41
CA LYS A 592 -3.04 -7.54 -5.06
C LYS A 592 -4.21 -7.18 -4.15
N ALA A 593 -4.68 -5.93 -4.18
CA ALA A 593 -5.79 -5.46 -3.37
C ALA A 593 -7.11 -6.15 -3.75
N THR A 594 -7.40 -6.26 -5.04
CA THR A 594 -8.59 -6.99 -5.53
C THR A 594 -8.52 -8.49 -5.25
N ALA A 595 -7.35 -9.12 -5.35
CA ALA A 595 -7.17 -10.52 -4.93
C ALA A 595 -7.38 -10.69 -3.42
N SER A 596 -6.85 -9.77 -2.61
CA SER A 596 -6.98 -9.78 -1.15
C SER A 596 -8.42 -9.52 -0.68
N LEU A 597 -9.17 -8.63 -1.35
CA LEU A 597 -10.62 -8.45 -1.13
C LEU A 597 -11.41 -9.74 -1.39
N ARG A 598 -11.12 -10.44 -2.50
CA ARG A 598 -11.79 -11.73 -2.78
C ARG A 598 -11.42 -12.79 -1.73
N GLU A 599 -10.15 -12.84 -1.33
CA GLU A 599 -9.68 -13.75 -0.28
C GLU A 599 -10.34 -13.46 1.08
N MET A 600 -10.57 -12.19 1.40
CA MET A 600 -11.31 -11.77 2.59
C MET A 600 -12.73 -12.36 2.57
N LEU A 601 -13.49 -12.17 1.48
CA LEU A 601 -14.84 -12.70 1.34
C LEU A 601 -14.86 -14.23 1.47
N TYR A 602 -13.92 -14.94 0.84
CA TYR A 602 -13.78 -16.38 1.00
C TYR A 602 -13.49 -16.79 2.44
N SER A 603 -12.60 -16.07 3.13
CA SER A 603 -12.22 -16.39 4.51
C SER A 603 -13.36 -16.13 5.50
N ILE A 604 -14.19 -15.11 5.27
CA ILE A 604 -15.41 -14.83 6.04
C ILE A 604 -16.42 -15.95 5.85
N GLY A 605 -16.63 -16.42 4.62
CA GLY A 605 -17.47 -17.58 4.32
C GLY A 605 -16.96 -18.89 4.97
N ASP A 606 -15.66 -19.15 4.87
CA ASP A 606 -15.04 -20.34 5.51
C ASP A 606 -15.15 -20.26 7.05
N HIS A 607 -15.01 -19.06 7.64
CA HIS A 607 -15.19 -18.87 9.07
C HIS A 607 -16.62 -19.15 9.53
N ALA A 608 -17.63 -18.70 8.77
CA ALA A 608 -19.03 -19.00 9.06
C ALA A 608 -19.28 -20.51 9.09
N HIS A 609 -18.81 -21.24 8.07
CA HIS A 609 -18.91 -22.70 8.03
C HIS A 609 -18.20 -23.37 9.21
N ASP A 610 -16.97 -22.94 9.54
CA ASP A 610 -16.21 -23.48 10.67
C ASP A 610 -16.90 -23.26 12.02
N ARG A 611 -17.63 -22.14 12.18
CA ARG A 611 -18.43 -21.88 13.39
C ARG A 611 -19.67 -22.77 13.44
N CYS A 612 -20.39 -22.93 12.33
CA CYS A 612 -21.50 -23.89 12.23
C CYS A 612 -21.03 -25.32 12.56
N VAL A 613 -19.86 -25.73 12.06
CA VAL A 613 -19.24 -27.02 12.39
C VAL A 613 -18.95 -27.14 13.88
N LYS A 614 -18.49 -26.08 14.55
CA LYS A 614 -18.27 -26.09 16.01
C LYS A 614 -19.58 -26.22 16.79
N VAL A 615 -20.64 -25.55 16.36
CA VAL A 615 -21.99 -25.66 16.96
C VAL A 615 -22.52 -27.09 16.80
N MET A 616 -22.44 -27.66 15.60
CA MET A 616 -22.83 -29.05 15.34
C MET A 616 -22.00 -30.04 16.17
N ASN A 617 -20.67 -29.90 16.19
CA ASN A 617 -19.78 -30.80 16.94
C ASN A 617 -19.96 -30.68 18.46
N ALA A 618 -20.27 -29.49 18.97
CA ALA A 618 -20.59 -29.32 20.38
C ALA A 618 -21.87 -30.09 20.77
N ARG A 619 -22.88 -30.12 19.90
CA ARG A 619 -24.09 -30.92 20.09
C ARG A 619 -23.85 -32.43 19.84
N ALA A 620 -22.93 -32.78 18.95
CA ALA A 620 -22.59 -34.17 18.62
C ALA A 620 -21.97 -34.95 19.78
N LYS A 621 -21.27 -34.28 20.71
CA LYS A 621 -20.49 -34.92 21.78
C LYS A 621 -21.30 -35.81 22.73
N ASP A 622 -22.59 -35.56 22.90
CA ASP A 622 -23.47 -36.38 23.77
C ASP A 622 -24.11 -37.57 23.03
N GLY A 623 -23.74 -37.79 21.76
CA GLY A 623 -24.38 -38.76 20.90
C GLY A 623 -25.83 -38.40 20.54
N PHE A 624 -26.29 -37.18 20.83
CA PHE A 624 -27.64 -36.72 20.48
C PHE A 624 -27.88 -36.79 18.98
N LEU A 625 -26.93 -36.27 18.18
CA LEU A 625 -27.00 -36.32 16.73
C LEU A 625 -26.92 -37.75 16.18
N GLU A 626 -26.47 -38.73 16.98
CA GLU A 626 -26.45 -40.15 16.59
C GLU A 626 -27.78 -40.85 16.86
N ARG A 627 -28.66 -40.23 17.66
CA ARG A 627 -29.99 -40.75 18.02
C ARG A 627 -31.11 -40.18 17.15
N LEU A 628 -30.78 -39.28 16.22
CA LEU A 628 -31.76 -38.67 15.31
C LEU A 628 -32.42 -39.72 14.42
N SER A 629 -33.71 -39.54 14.15
CA SER A 629 -34.41 -40.31 13.14
C SER A 629 -33.90 -39.95 11.73
N SER A 630 -34.12 -40.83 10.76
CA SER A 630 -33.71 -40.59 9.38
C SER A 630 -34.39 -39.34 8.78
N ALA A 631 -35.67 -39.12 9.09
CA ALA A 631 -36.42 -37.93 8.67
C ALA A 631 -35.84 -36.63 9.26
N GLU A 632 -35.51 -36.62 10.55
CA GLU A 632 -34.88 -35.48 11.23
C GLU A 632 -33.49 -35.18 10.66
N PHE A 633 -32.72 -36.22 10.33
CA PHE A 633 -31.41 -36.05 9.69
C PHE A 633 -31.54 -35.51 8.26
N VAL A 634 -32.53 -35.96 7.49
CA VAL A 634 -32.79 -35.45 6.13
C VAL A 634 -33.18 -33.98 6.17
N ALA A 635 -34.01 -33.57 7.14
CA ALA A 635 -34.36 -32.17 7.33
C ALA A 635 -33.10 -31.31 7.62
N LEU A 636 -32.25 -31.77 8.55
CA LEU A 636 -30.97 -31.11 8.84
C LEU A 636 -30.06 -31.03 7.61
N SER A 637 -29.95 -32.12 6.86
CA SER A 637 -29.14 -32.19 5.63
C SER A 637 -29.62 -31.19 4.57
N ARG A 638 -30.93 -31.04 4.39
CA ARG A 638 -31.51 -30.06 3.44
C ARG A 638 -31.20 -28.62 3.85
N GLU A 639 -31.37 -28.28 5.12
CA GLU A 639 -31.07 -26.92 5.60
C GLU A 639 -29.57 -26.60 5.51
N VAL A 640 -28.71 -27.57 5.83
CA VAL A 640 -27.25 -27.43 5.65
C VAL A 640 -26.89 -27.25 4.18
N GLU A 641 -27.43 -28.05 3.26
CA GLU A 641 -27.15 -27.91 1.82
C GLU A 641 -27.70 -26.60 1.25
N LYS A 642 -28.87 -26.14 1.71
CA LYS A 642 -29.42 -24.84 1.35
C LYS A 642 -28.47 -23.72 1.79
N PHE A 643 -28.06 -23.72 3.06
CA PHE A 643 -27.11 -22.73 3.58
C PHE A 643 -25.77 -22.75 2.84
N VAL A 644 -25.20 -23.92 2.56
CA VAL A 644 -23.94 -24.01 1.80
C VAL A 644 -24.12 -23.49 0.37
N THR A 645 -25.26 -23.76 -0.28
CA THR A 645 -25.57 -23.23 -1.62
C THR A 645 -25.73 -21.71 -1.59
N ASP A 646 -26.41 -21.15 -0.60
CA ASP A 646 -26.58 -19.72 -0.44
C ASP A 646 -25.22 -19.02 -0.17
N CYS A 647 -24.37 -19.62 0.68
CA CYS A 647 -22.99 -19.18 0.90
C CYS A 647 -22.13 -19.27 -0.38
N GLU A 648 -22.31 -20.31 -1.20
CA GLU A 648 -21.64 -20.46 -2.50
C GLU A 648 -22.05 -19.35 -3.48
N CYS A 649 -23.32 -18.96 -3.49
CA CYS A 649 -23.83 -17.85 -4.31
C CYS A 649 -23.30 -16.48 -3.85
N ILE A 650 -23.11 -16.28 -2.55
CA ILE A 650 -22.61 -15.01 -2.01
C ILE A 650 -21.09 -14.91 -2.19
N CYS A 651 -20.34 -15.93 -1.76
CA CYS A 651 -18.88 -15.91 -1.77
C CYS A 651 -18.28 -16.29 -3.12
N GLY A 652 -18.95 -17.10 -3.95
CA GLY A 652 -18.44 -17.60 -5.23
C GLY A 652 -17.50 -18.81 -5.12
N ARG A 653 -17.32 -19.38 -3.91
CA ARG A 653 -16.47 -20.55 -3.65
C ARG A 653 -17.21 -21.60 -2.84
N ARG A 654 -17.03 -22.87 -3.20
CA ARG A 654 -17.56 -24.02 -2.46
C ARG A 654 -16.69 -24.34 -1.26
N SER A 655 -17.24 -24.18 -0.07
CA SER A 655 -16.61 -24.65 1.16
C SER A 655 -17.08 -26.07 1.48
N MET A 656 -16.15 -26.92 1.91
CA MET A 656 -16.41 -28.34 2.15
C MET A 656 -16.43 -28.69 3.64
N SER A 657 -16.12 -27.76 4.55
CA SER A 657 -15.99 -28.04 5.98
C SER A 657 -17.31 -28.49 6.61
N LEU A 658 -18.40 -27.76 6.35
CA LEU A 658 -19.73 -28.09 6.88
C LEU A 658 -20.28 -29.39 6.29
N ARG A 659 -20.20 -29.57 4.97
CA ARG A 659 -20.57 -30.84 4.29
C ARG A 659 -19.76 -32.02 4.81
N GLY A 660 -18.45 -31.85 5.01
CA GLY A 660 -17.58 -32.86 5.59
C GLY A 660 -17.99 -33.26 7.00
N SER A 661 -18.37 -32.28 7.84
CA SER A 661 -18.90 -32.55 9.18
C SER A 661 -20.24 -33.27 9.15
N LEU A 662 -21.15 -32.89 8.24
CA LEU A 662 -22.44 -33.56 8.05
C LEU A 662 -22.25 -35.01 7.58
N GLN A 663 -21.35 -35.26 6.63
CA GLN A 663 -21.03 -36.61 6.15
C GLN A 663 -20.39 -37.47 7.27
N SER A 664 -19.50 -36.88 8.08
CA SER A 664 -18.94 -37.55 9.26
C SER A 664 -20.04 -37.96 10.25
N GLN A 665 -21.01 -37.07 10.48
CA GLN A 665 -22.16 -37.37 11.33
C GLN A 665 -23.09 -38.44 10.72
N ALA A 666 -23.33 -38.41 9.41
CA ALA A 666 -24.08 -39.43 8.68
C ALA A 666 -23.44 -40.82 8.87
N ASN A 667 -22.12 -40.91 8.72
CA ASN A 667 -21.38 -42.15 8.92
C ASN A 667 -21.47 -42.65 10.37
N ARG A 668 -21.50 -41.76 11.38
CA ARG A 668 -21.69 -42.14 12.79
C ARG A 668 -23.09 -42.71 13.05
N ILE A 669 -24.13 -42.07 12.52
CA ILE A 669 -25.51 -42.57 12.61
C ILE A 669 -25.60 -43.97 11.98
N VAL A 670 -25.03 -44.14 10.79
CA VAL A 670 -25.02 -45.44 10.09
C VAL A 670 -24.22 -46.51 10.84
N ASN A 671 -23.05 -46.17 11.39
CA ASN A 671 -22.27 -47.09 12.22
C ASN A 671 -23.07 -47.57 13.42
N ARG A 672 -23.65 -46.65 14.18
CA ARG A 672 -24.48 -46.98 15.35
C ARG A 672 -25.68 -47.83 14.96
N PHE A 673 -26.40 -47.42 13.92
CA PHE A 673 -27.54 -48.18 13.38
C PHE A 673 -27.12 -49.61 13.02
N HIS A 674 -25.99 -49.76 12.33
CA HIS A 674 -25.46 -51.08 11.98
C HIS A 674 -25.14 -51.92 13.22
N ASP A 675 -24.44 -51.35 14.20
CA ASP A 675 -24.07 -52.05 15.42
C ASP A 675 -25.29 -52.48 16.25
N GLU A 676 -26.30 -51.61 16.39
CA GLU A 676 -27.56 -51.92 17.06
C GLU A 676 -28.29 -53.09 16.37
N ARG A 677 -28.39 -53.07 15.03
CA ARG A 677 -29.07 -54.14 14.26
C ARG A 677 -28.27 -55.43 14.22
N ARG A 678 -26.94 -55.34 14.13
CA ARG A 678 -26.03 -56.50 14.20
C ARG A 678 -26.12 -57.19 15.55
N ASN A 679 -26.05 -56.43 16.65
CA ASN A 679 -26.16 -56.98 18.01
C ASN A 679 -27.53 -57.60 18.25
N LYS A 680 -28.61 -56.92 17.82
CA LYS A 680 -29.97 -57.46 17.89
C LYS A 680 -30.11 -58.76 17.09
N LEU A 681 -29.60 -58.81 15.87
CA LEU A 681 -29.67 -60.02 15.04
C LEU A 681 -28.89 -61.18 15.66
N SER A 682 -27.67 -60.94 16.15
CA SER A 682 -26.86 -61.97 16.83
C SER A 682 -27.58 -62.51 18.06
N LEU A 683 -28.14 -61.64 18.90
CA LEU A 683 -28.84 -62.04 20.12
C LEU A 683 -30.09 -62.87 19.82
N ILE A 684 -30.87 -62.51 18.79
CA ILE A 684 -32.06 -63.28 18.40
C ILE A 684 -31.65 -64.62 17.79
N LEU A 685 -30.59 -64.66 16.97
CA LEU A 685 -30.05 -65.89 16.40
C LEU A 685 -29.53 -66.87 17.46
N ASP A 686 -28.80 -66.37 18.45
CA ASP A 686 -28.21 -67.20 19.51
C ASP A 686 -29.27 -67.82 20.43
N ASN A 687 -30.47 -67.22 20.49
CA ASN A 687 -31.60 -67.72 21.28
C ASN A 687 -32.64 -68.49 20.44
N GLU A 688 -32.37 -68.71 19.14
CA GLU A 688 -33.35 -69.29 18.21
C GLU A 688 -33.53 -70.80 18.44
N ARG A 689 -34.80 -71.24 18.52
CA ARG A 689 -35.17 -72.63 18.80
C ARG A 689 -35.50 -73.43 17.54
N TRP A 690 -35.48 -72.80 16.36
CA TRP A 690 -35.76 -73.43 15.06
C TRP A 690 -37.12 -74.11 15.01
N LYS A 691 -38.14 -73.43 15.55
CA LYS A 691 -39.55 -73.81 15.46
C LYS A 691 -40.24 -72.95 14.40
N PRO A 692 -41.28 -73.47 13.72
CA PRO A 692 -42.09 -72.64 12.85
C PRO A 692 -42.71 -71.51 13.69
N ALA A 693 -42.53 -70.28 13.24
CA ALA A 693 -43.08 -69.09 13.89
C ALA A 693 -44.38 -68.69 13.20
N ASP A 694 -45.37 -68.30 14.00
CA ASP A 694 -46.59 -67.68 13.48
C ASP A 694 -46.22 -66.34 12.85
N VAL A 695 -46.63 -66.13 11.61
CA VAL A 695 -46.30 -64.93 10.83
C VAL A 695 -47.32 -63.84 11.15
N PRO A 696 -46.90 -62.72 11.78
CA PRO A 696 -47.78 -61.58 11.97
C PRO A 696 -48.18 -60.97 10.63
N THR A 697 -49.40 -60.46 10.55
CA THR A 697 -49.98 -59.89 9.32
C THR A 697 -49.18 -58.72 8.74
N GLU A 698 -48.50 -57.95 9.59
CA GLU A 698 -47.58 -56.87 9.17
C GLU A 698 -46.48 -57.38 8.23
N PHE A 699 -45.95 -58.59 8.45
CA PHE A 699 -44.90 -59.17 7.62
C PHE A 699 -45.47 -59.70 6.31
N GLN A 700 -46.67 -60.28 6.30
CA GLN A 700 -47.32 -60.69 5.05
C GLN A 700 -47.63 -59.47 4.16
N ILE A 701 -48.14 -58.39 4.74
CA ILE A 701 -48.38 -57.12 4.03
C ILE A 701 -47.08 -56.54 3.49
N LEU A 702 -46.00 -56.58 4.27
CA LEU A 702 -44.68 -56.13 3.83
C LEU A 702 -44.19 -56.94 2.62
N VAL A 703 -44.29 -58.27 2.67
CA VAL A 703 -43.88 -59.15 1.57
C VAL A 703 -44.76 -58.95 0.33
N ASP A 704 -46.08 -58.85 0.50
CA ASP A 704 -47.02 -58.57 -0.59
C ASP A 704 -46.72 -57.22 -1.23
N HIS A 705 -46.41 -56.20 -0.43
CA HIS A 705 -46.00 -54.88 -0.91
C HIS A 705 -44.70 -54.95 -1.72
N ILE A 706 -43.69 -55.69 -1.22
CA ILE A 706 -42.42 -55.88 -1.93
C ILE A 706 -42.61 -56.67 -3.23
N SER A 707 -43.54 -57.63 -3.28
CA SER A 707 -43.87 -58.36 -4.53
C SER A 707 -44.64 -57.53 -5.55
N ASN A 708 -45.60 -56.74 -5.10
CA ASN A 708 -46.44 -55.96 -6.01
C ASN A 708 -45.76 -54.70 -6.54
N THR A 709 -44.96 -54.02 -5.71
CA THR A 709 -44.35 -52.72 -6.08
C THR A 709 -42.90 -52.83 -6.52
N GLY A 710 -42.20 -53.91 -6.15
CA GLY A 710 -40.76 -54.04 -6.32
C GLY A 710 -39.93 -53.03 -5.50
N LYS A 711 -40.55 -52.27 -4.59
CA LYS A 711 -39.88 -51.31 -3.70
C LYS A 711 -39.78 -51.89 -2.28
N LEU A 712 -38.60 -51.73 -1.66
CA LEU A 712 -38.28 -52.23 -0.33
C LEU A 712 -38.52 -51.15 0.74
N SER A 713 -39.77 -50.68 0.84
CA SER A 713 -40.21 -49.70 1.84
C SER A 713 -41.18 -50.34 2.84
N LEU A 714 -41.15 -49.92 4.11
CA LEU A 714 -42.22 -50.26 5.05
C LEU A 714 -43.52 -49.63 4.55
N PRO A 715 -44.62 -50.40 4.44
CA PRO A 715 -45.92 -49.84 4.08
C PRO A 715 -46.41 -48.88 5.16
N GLU A 716 -47.03 -47.78 4.75
CA GLU A 716 -47.74 -46.89 5.69
C GLU A 716 -48.78 -47.70 6.47
N LYS A 717 -48.80 -47.51 7.78
CA LYS A 717 -49.54 -48.30 8.75
C LYS A 717 -51.06 -48.17 8.52
N LYS A 718 -51.63 -48.96 7.61
CA LYS A 718 -53.08 -49.19 7.54
C LYS A 718 -53.41 -50.27 8.57
N THR A 719 -53.90 -49.85 9.72
CA THR A 719 -54.43 -50.73 10.76
C THR A 719 -55.70 -51.39 10.26
N ASP A 720 -55.60 -52.64 9.81
CA ASP A 720 -56.72 -53.58 9.79
C ASP A 720 -56.43 -54.67 10.84
N PRO A 721 -57.01 -54.59 12.05
CA PRO A 721 -56.65 -55.46 13.18
C PRO A 721 -57.26 -56.88 13.14
N GLU A 722 -57.98 -57.29 12.08
CA GLU A 722 -58.78 -58.53 12.10
C GLU A 722 -58.20 -59.75 11.38
N ARG A 723 -57.00 -59.69 10.78
CA ARG A 723 -56.40 -60.88 10.17
C ARG A 723 -55.61 -61.69 11.22
N LYS A 724 -55.97 -62.96 11.40
CA LYS A 724 -55.23 -63.89 12.28
C LYS A 724 -53.81 -64.12 11.76
N PRO A 725 -52.82 -64.35 12.64
CA PRO A 725 -51.47 -64.75 12.24
C PRO A 725 -51.53 -66.01 11.37
N GLY A 726 -50.77 -66.03 10.28
CA GLY A 726 -50.68 -67.20 9.40
C GLY A 726 -49.58 -68.16 9.84
N GLU A 727 -49.79 -69.47 9.72
CA GLU A 727 -48.75 -70.48 10.00
C GLU A 727 -47.62 -70.50 8.93
N PHE A 728 -47.87 -69.89 7.76
CA PHE A 728 -46.93 -69.85 6.63
C PHE A 728 -46.89 -68.46 6.02
N LEU A 729 -45.70 -68.04 5.57
CA LEU A 729 -45.52 -66.84 4.76
C LEU A 729 -45.79 -67.20 3.29
N MET A 730 -46.68 -66.45 2.63
CA MET A 730 -46.98 -66.63 1.20
C MET A 730 -46.11 -65.68 0.37
N VAL A 731 -45.34 -66.22 -0.58
CA VAL A 731 -44.50 -65.43 -1.50
C VAL A 731 -44.73 -65.96 -2.91
N ASP A 732 -45.27 -65.14 -3.82
CA ASP A 732 -45.55 -65.50 -5.23
C ASP A 732 -46.18 -66.92 -5.36
N GLU A 733 -47.28 -67.14 -4.63
CA GLU A 733 -48.04 -68.41 -4.53
C GLU A 733 -47.35 -69.60 -3.83
N GLN A 734 -46.10 -69.45 -3.37
CA GLN A 734 -45.40 -70.47 -2.59
C GLN A 734 -45.56 -70.31 -1.08
N ARG A 735 -45.70 -71.43 -0.37
CA ARG A 735 -45.72 -71.50 1.10
C ARG A 735 -44.29 -71.57 1.65
N PHE A 736 -43.94 -70.66 2.55
CA PHE A 736 -42.68 -70.65 3.29
C PHE A 736 -42.96 -70.84 4.79
N ALA A 737 -42.53 -71.98 5.33
CA ALA A 737 -42.43 -72.15 6.77
C ALA A 737 -41.18 -71.41 7.26
N VAL A 738 -41.37 -70.41 8.13
CA VAL A 738 -40.32 -69.47 8.52
C VAL A 738 -40.09 -69.48 10.02
N VAL A 739 -38.93 -68.98 10.40
CA VAL A 739 -38.48 -68.81 11.79
C VAL A 739 -38.46 -67.32 12.12
N GLY A 740 -38.70 -66.95 13.38
CA GLY A 740 -38.82 -65.55 13.83
C GLY A 740 -37.58 -64.71 13.52
N THR A 741 -36.39 -65.29 13.63
CA THR A 741 -35.11 -64.64 13.22
C THR A 741 -35.11 -64.12 11.79
N VAL A 742 -35.65 -64.88 10.82
CA VAL A 742 -35.65 -64.49 9.41
C VAL A 742 -36.64 -63.36 9.15
N LEU A 743 -37.79 -63.36 9.83
CA LEU A 743 -38.74 -62.25 9.76
C LEU A 743 -38.10 -60.95 10.28
N MET A 744 -37.37 -61.04 11.39
CA MET A 744 -36.62 -59.90 11.93
C MET A 744 -35.49 -59.47 11.00
N LEU A 745 -34.75 -60.40 10.38
CA LEU A 745 -33.76 -60.08 9.37
C LEU A 745 -34.40 -59.33 8.18
N LEU A 746 -35.55 -59.79 7.69
CA LEU A 746 -36.27 -59.13 6.60
C LEU A 746 -36.67 -57.70 6.98
N LYS A 747 -37.18 -57.49 8.19
CA LYS A 747 -37.47 -56.14 8.71
C LYS A 747 -36.22 -55.27 8.75
N ILE A 748 -35.09 -55.80 9.25
CA ILE A 748 -33.83 -55.09 9.29
C ILE A 748 -33.39 -54.71 7.87
N ILE A 749 -33.42 -55.64 6.92
CA ILE A 749 -33.07 -55.40 5.51
C ILE A 749 -33.88 -54.23 4.92
N VAL A 750 -35.20 -54.17 5.20
CA VAL A 750 -36.05 -53.07 4.75
C VAL A 750 -35.67 -51.75 5.41
N GLU A 751 -35.38 -51.74 6.72
CA GLU A 751 -34.89 -50.53 7.41
C GLU A 751 -33.57 -50.01 6.79
N TYR A 752 -32.66 -50.90 6.36
CA TYR A 752 -31.45 -50.50 5.63
C TYR A 752 -31.79 -49.84 4.29
N CYS A 753 -32.75 -50.38 3.53
CA CYS A 753 -33.17 -49.80 2.25
C CYS A 753 -33.80 -48.41 2.43
N GLN A 754 -34.57 -48.20 3.51
CA GLN A 754 -35.14 -46.90 3.82
C GLN A 754 -34.08 -45.84 4.11
N ILE A 755 -33.02 -46.17 4.86
CA ILE A 755 -31.93 -45.23 5.13
C ILE A 755 -31.18 -44.88 3.82
N VAL A 756 -31.05 -45.83 2.90
CA VAL A 756 -30.47 -45.58 1.57
C VAL A 756 -31.35 -44.66 0.73
N ASP A 757 -32.68 -44.78 0.82
CA ASP A 757 -33.62 -43.88 0.18
C ASP A 757 -33.56 -42.46 0.78
N ASP A 758 -33.44 -42.35 2.10
CA ASP A 758 -33.37 -41.09 2.83
C ASP A 758 -32.00 -40.39 2.63
N ILE A 759 -30.90 -41.14 2.62
CA ILE A 759 -29.52 -40.61 2.53
C ILE A 759 -28.72 -41.36 1.45
N PRO A 760 -28.85 -40.97 0.17
CA PRO A 760 -28.16 -41.65 -0.93
C PRO A 760 -26.63 -41.58 -0.86
N SER A 761 -26.05 -40.56 -0.21
CA SER A 761 -24.59 -40.39 -0.12
C SER A 761 -23.89 -41.51 0.64
N VAL A 762 -24.59 -42.18 1.56
CA VAL A 762 -24.04 -43.26 2.40
C VAL A 762 -24.36 -44.65 1.82
N ALA A 763 -25.07 -44.72 0.68
CA ALA A 763 -25.43 -45.97 0.03
C ALA A 763 -24.25 -46.96 -0.17
N PRO A 764 -23.03 -46.53 -0.54
CA PRO A 764 -21.87 -47.41 -0.65
C PRO A 764 -21.47 -48.10 0.67
N ASP A 765 -21.48 -47.37 1.79
CA ASP A 765 -21.12 -47.91 3.11
C ASP A 765 -22.26 -48.78 3.65
N LEU A 766 -23.52 -48.37 3.50
CA LEU A 766 -24.68 -49.19 3.89
C LEU A 766 -24.73 -50.53 3.13
N LEU A 767 -24.32 -50.56 1.87
CA LEU A 767 -24.22 -51.78 1.08
C LEU A 767 -23.21 -52.76 1.69
N THR A 768 -21.99 -52.32 2.01
CA THR A 768 -20.97 -53.20 2.61
C THR A 768 -21.40 -53.69 3.99
N ARG A 769 -22.02 -52.82 4.80
CA ARG A 769 -22.58 -53.20 6.11
C ARG A 769 -23.74 -54.19 6.02
N LEU A 770 -24.62 -54.05 5.02
CA LEU A 770 -25.69 -55.00 4.77
C LEU A 770 -25.15 -56.38 4.34
N ILE A 771 -24.14 -56.38 3.46
CA ILE A 771 -23.40 -57.58 3.05
C ILE A 771 -22.79 -58.28 4.27
N ASP A 772 -22.16 -57.53 5.18
CA ASP A 772 -21.59 -58.09 6.40
C ASP A 772 -22.67 -58.66 7.34
N LEU A 773 -23.82 -58.00 7.47
CA LEU A 773 -24.95 -58.52 8.23
C LEU A 773 -25.47 -59.86 7.65
N LEU A 774 -25.58 -59.95 6.32
CA LEU A 774 -26.01 -61.16 5.62
C LEU A 774 -24.99 -62.30 5.75
N LYS A 775 -23.69 -61.98 5.75
CA LYS A 775 -22.63 -62.96 6.03
C LYS A 775 -22.69 -63.48 7.45
N ILE A 776 -22.91 -62.59 8.44
CA ILE A 776 -23.07 -62.97 9.85
C ILE A 776 -24.26 -63.92 10.00
N PHE A 777 -25.40 -63.61 9.38
CA PHE A 777 -26.57 -64.49 9.40
C PHE A 777 -26.25 -65.88 8.82
N ASN A 778 -25.61 -65.96 7.65
CA ASN A 778 -25.28 -67.23 7.00
C ASN A 778 -24.30 -68.06 7.82
N SER A 779 -23.18 -67.43 8.22
CA SER A 779 -22.12 -68.07 9.00
C SER A 779 -22.63 -68.57 10.35
N ARG A 780 -23.41 -67.73 11.06
CA ARG A 780 -23.97 -68.12 12.35
C ARG A 780 -25.03 -69.21 12.23
N THR A 781 -25.86 -69.16 11.18
CA THR A 781 -26.82 -70.24 10.90
C THR A 781 -26.10 -71.56 10.63
N CYS A 782 -25.01 -71.54 9.85
CA CYS A 782 -24.18 -72.73 9.59
C CYS A 782 -23.60 -73.29 10.90
N GLN A 783 -23.03 -72.43 11.75
CA GLN A 783 -22.49 -72.85 13.07
C GLN A 783 -23.55 -73.45 13.99
N LEU A 784 -24.74 -72.83 14.06
CA LEU A 784 -25.83 -73.29 14.93
C LEU A 784 -26.43 -74.62 14.46
N VAL A 785 -26.58 -74.79 13.15
CA VAL A 785 -27.31 -75.92 12.54
C VAL A 785 -26.38 -77.07 12.14
N LEU A 786 -25.30 -76.80 11.40
CA LEU A 786 -24.33 -77.81 10.96
C LEU A 786 -23.20 -78.03 11.97
N GLY A 787 -22.72 -76.94 12.59
CA GLY A 787 -21.66 -76.97 13.62
C GLY A 787 -22.11 -77.40 15.01
N ALA A 788 -23.38 -77.81 15.16
CA ALA A 788 -23.99 -78.23 16.42
C ALA A 788 -24.00 -77.19 17.57
N GLY A 789 -23.69 -75.91 17.28
CA GLY A 789 -23.64 -74.85 18.29
C GLY A 789 -24.98 -74.56 18.98
N ALA A 790 -26.11 -74.91 18.35
CA ALA A 790 -27.42 -74.79 18.97
C ALA A 790 -27.65 -75.78 20.14
N LEU A 791 -26.86 -76.85 20.23
CA LEU A 791 -26.92 -77.79 21.36
C LEU A 791 -26.39 -77.13 22.65
N GLU A 792 -25.26 -76.42 22.54
CA GLU A 792 -24.58 -75.77 23.67
C GLU A 792 -25.25 -74.45 24.08
N LEU A 793 -25.63 -73.61 23.11
CA LEU A 793 -26.14 -72.26 23.39
C LEU A 793 -27.63 -72.23 23.76
N VAL A 794 -28.47 -73.02 23.10
CA VAL A 794 -29.93 -73.00 23.27
C VAL A 794 -30.43 -74.14 24.18
N GLY A 795 -29.55 -75.10 24.48
CA GLY A 795 -29.87 -76.28 25.30
C GLY A 795 -30.76 -77.30 24.59
N LEU A 796 -30.73 -77.35 23.25
CA LEU A 796 -31.44 -78.37 22.49
C LEU A 796 -30.75 -79.74 22.69
N LYS A 797 -31.53 -80.80 22.91
CA LYS A 797 -30.97 -82.16 23.10
C LYS A 797 -30.45 -82.79 21.81
N THR A 798 -31.08 -82.51 20.68
CA THR A 798 -30.70 -83.02 19.35
C THR A 798 -31.15 -82.05 18.25
N ILE A 799 -30.38 -81.95 17.17
CA ILE A 799 -30.77 -81.22 15.95
C ILE A 799 -31.59 -82.18 15.07
N SER A 800 -32.90 -81.91 14.95
CA SER A 800 -33.81 -82.75 14.19
C SER A 800 -33.73 -82.49 12.67
N THR A 801 -34.15 -83.45 11.85
CA THR A 801 -34.31 -83.28 10.39
C THR A 801 -35.27 -82.14 10.05
N LYS A 802 -36.27 -81.88 10.91
CA LYS A 802 -37.19 -80.74 10.80
C LYS A 802 -36.48 -79.39 10.99
N ASN A 803 -35.53 -79.30 11.92
CA ASN A 803 -34.75 -78.08 12.15
C ASN A 803 -33.84 -77.76 10.94
N LEU A 804 -33.23 -78.80 10.35
CA LEU A 804 -32.42 -78.68 9.13
C LEU A 804 -33.28 -78.22 7.94
N ALA A 805 -34.47 -78.80 7.77
CA ALA A 805 -35.40 -78.40 6.71
C ALA A 805 -35.88 -76.94 6.88
N LEU A 806 -36.19 -76.52 8.12
CA LEU A 806 -36.57 -75.14 8.44
C LEU A 806 -35.42 -74.17 8.15
N ALA A 807 -34.20 -74.49 8.57
CA ALA A 807 -33.02 -73.69 8.28
C ALA A 807 -32.79 -73.52 6.77
N SER A 808 -32.90 -74.62 6.01
CA SER A 808 -32.83 -74.58 4.54
C SER A 808 -33.90 -73.66 3.93
N ARG A 809 -35.15 -73.75 4.39
CA ARG A 809 -36.26 -72.93 3.88
C ARG A 809 -36.09 -71.44 4.22
N CYS A 810 -35.58 -71.15 5.42
CA CYS A 810 -35.20 -69.82 5.86
C CYS A 810 -34.12 -69.19 4.97
N LEU A 811 -33.07 -69.94 4.63
CA LEU A 811 -32.01 -69.48 3.72
C LEU A 811 -32.54 -69.25 2.30
N GLN A 812 -33.43 -70.12 1.82
CA GLN A 812 -34.07 -69.95 0.51
C GLN A 812 -34.90 -68.67 0.43
N LEU A 813 -35.59 -68.30 1.51
CA LEU A 813 -36.33 -67.04 1.58
C LEU A 813 -35.38 -65.84 1.43
N VAL A 814 -34.21 -65.85 2.08
CA VAL A 814 -33.21 -64.79 1.92
C VAL A 814 -32.67 -64.74 0.48
N VAL A 815 -32.39 -65.90 -0.14
CA VAL A 815 -31.98 -66.00 -1.54
C VAL A 815 -33.02 -65.41 -2.49
N TYR A 816 -34.31 -65.56 -2.18
CA TYR A 816 -35.39 -64.97 -2.97
C TYR A 816 -35.38 -63.43 -2.93
N PHE A 817 -35.09 -62.81 -1.79
CA PHE A 817 -35.04 -61.35 -1.67
C PHE A 817 -33.73 -60.73 -2.22
N MET A 818 -32.64 -61.50 -2.32
CA MET A 818 -31.32 -61.02 -2.77
C MET A 818 -31.33 -60.27 -4.12
N PRO A 819 -31.95 -60.78 -5.20
CA PRO A 819 -32.00 -60.06 -6.48
C PRO A 819 -32.75 -58.73 -6.40
N ARG A 820 -33.80 -58.66 -5.57
CA ARG A 820 -34.57 -57.43 -5.35
C ARG A 820 -33.75 -56.38 -4.59
N LEU A 821 -32.95 -56.81 -3.61
CA LEU A 821 -31.99 -55.95 -2.93
C LEU A 821 -30.92 -55.42 -3.88
N LYS A 822 -30.33 -56.29 -4.70
CA LYS A 822 -29.33 -55.89 -5.69
C LYS A 822 -29.85 -54.79 -6.63
N LYS A 823 -31.08 -54.94 -7.14
CA LYS A 823 -31.73 -53.96 -8.02
C LYS A 823 -32.01 -52.62 -7.32
N HIS A 824 -32.37 -52.63 -6.04
CA HIS A 824 -32.60 -51.40 -5.28
C HIS A 824 -31.31 -50.57 -5.13
N PHE A 825 -30.20 -51.21 -4.78
CA PHE A 825 -28.90 -50.54 -4.70
C PHE A 825 -28.36 -50.10 -6.07
N GLU A 826 -28.63 -50.86 -7.14
CA GLU A 826 -28.26 -50.50 -8.52
C GLU A 826 -28.85 -49.15 -8.95
N GLY A 827 -30.08 -48.83 -8.53
CA GLY A 827 -30.72 -47.54 -8.85
C GLY A 827 -30.20 -46.34 -8.04
N LYS A 828 -29.45 -46.57 -6.96
CA LYS A 828 -29.06 -45.53 -5.97
C LYS A 828 -27.55 -45.30 -5.89
N LEU A 829 -26.74 -46.23 -6.41
CA LEU A 829 -25.28 -46.12 -6.43
C LEU A 829 -24.80 -45.20 -7.56
N ILE A 830 -23.70 -44.50 -7.30
CA ILE A 830 -22.99 -43.69 -8.31
C ILE A 830 -22.18 -44.65 -9.20
N SER A 831 -22.04 -44.37 -10.50
CA SER A 831 -21.38 -45.25 -11.50
C SER A 831 -20.03 -45.88 -11.06
N LYS A 832 -19.24 -45.19 -10.22
CA LYS A 832 -17.95 -45.69 -9.68
C LYS A 832 -18.07 -46.85 -8.69
N SER A 833 -19.19 -47.00 -7.97
CA SER A 833 -19.40 -48.03 -6.94
C SER A 833 -20.15 -49.27 -7.44
N MET A 834 -20.50 -49.35 -8.73
CA MET A 834 -21.24 -50.48 -9.31
C MET A 834 -20.52 -51.83 -9.20
N ASN A 835 -19.18 -51.83 -9.16
CA ASN A 835 -18.38 -53.04 -8.96
C ASN A 835 -18.70 -53.76 -7.65
N MET A 836 -19.23 -53.05 -6.64
CA MET A 836 -19.59 -53.65 -5.35
C MET A 836 -20.82 -54.55 -5.42
N LEU A 837 -21.63 -54.46 -6.48
CA LEU A 837 -22.76 -55.38 -6.68
C LEU A 837 -22.31 -56.85 -6.85
N LYS A 838 -21.04 -57.09 -7.20
CA LYS A 838 -20.44 -58.44 -7.23
C LYS A 838 -20.44 -59.12 -5.86
N TYR A 839 -20.41 -58.35 -4.77
CA TYR A 839 -20.48 -58.92 -3.43
C TYR A 839 -21.85 -59.56 -3.14
N PHE A 840 -22.94 -59.05 -3.72
CA PHE A 840 -24.24 -59.73 -3.64
C PHE A 840 -24.23 -61.06 -4.38
N ASP A 841 -23.56 -61.14 -5.53
CA ASP A 841 -23.45 -62.39 -6.30
C ASP A 841 -22.62 -63.43 -5.53
N GLN A 842 -21.53 -63.00 -4.87
CA GLN A 842 -20.75 -63.86 -3.99
C GLN A 842 -21.57 -64.39 -2.81
N ILE A 843 -22.29 -63.52 -2.09
CA ILE A 843 -23.12 -63.98 -0.96
C ILE A 843 -24.25 -64.90 -1.46
N LEU A 844 -24.86 -64.59 -2.60
CA LEU A 844 -25.90 -65.45 -3.19
C LEU A 844 -25.36 -66.86 -3.48
N LYS A 845 -24.11 -66.97 -3.93
CA LYS A 845 -23.42 -68.26 -4.06
C LYS A 845 -23.21 -68.92 -2.70
N ASP A 846 -22.67 -68.21 -1.71
CA ASP A 846 -22.40 -68.76 -0.37
C ASP A 846 -23.69 -69.29 0.32
N TYR A 847 -24.84 -68.65 0.09
CA TYR A 847 -26.14 -69.14 0.60
C TYR A 847 -26.62 -70.39 -0.15
N LYS A 848 -26.43 -70.47 -1.47
CA LYS A 848 -26.79 -71.66 -2.25
C LYS A 848 -25.93 -72.85 -1.86
N ASP A 849 -24.61 -72.64 -1.72
CA ASP A 849 -23.67 -73.67 -1.30
C ASP A 849 -24.06 -74.20 0.10
N HIS A 850 -24.45 -73.32 1.04
CA HIS A 850 -24.94 -73.74 2.36
C HIS A 850 -26.27 -74.51 2.30
N ILE A 851 -27.22 -74.12 1.43
CA ILE A 851 -28.46 -74.89 1.21
C ILE A 851 -28.13 -76.30 0.70
N ASP A 852 -27.18 -76.42 -0.23
CA ASP A 852 -26.73 -77.70 -0.78
C ASP A 852 -26.03 -78.55 0.30
N GLU A 853 -25.20 -77.96 1.16
CA GLU A 853 -24.59 -78.62 2.31
C GLU A 853 -25.63 -79.19 3.29
N ILE A 854 -26.69 -78.42 3.61
CA ILE A 854 -27.79 -78.91 4.44
C ILE A 854 -28.50 -80.08 3.76
N SER A 855 -28.73 -80.00 2.43
CA SER A 855 -29.33 -81.10 1.67
C SER A 855 -28.46 -82.36 1.72
N ASN A 856 -27.14 -82.20 1.56
CA ASN A 856 -26.18 -83.30 1.63
C ASN A 856 -26.15 -83.90 3.02
N LYS A 857 -26.20 -83.08 4.08
CA LYS A 857 -26.27 -83.57 5.46
C LYS A 857 -27.53 -84.40 5.72
N LEU A 858 -28.69 -84.00 5.19
CA LEU A 858 -29.92 -84.79 5.27
C LEU A 858 -29.75 -86.16 4.57
N VAL A 859 -29.11 -86.17 3.39
CA VAL A 859 -28.79 -87.43 2.68
C VAL A 859 -27.82 -88.28 3.50
N THR A 860 -26.75 -87.72 4.09
CA THR A 860 -25.80 -88.47 4.92
C THR A 860 -26.42 -89.03 6.19
N ILE A 861 -27.34 -88.30 6.83
CA ILE A 861 -28.12 -88.80 7.97
C ILE A 861 -28.94 -90.01 7.54
N MET A 862 -29.61 -89.96 6.39
CA MET A 862 -30.34 -91.11 5.86
C MET A 862 -29.42 -92.25 5.44
N GLU A 863 -28.26 -91.95 4.86
CA GLU A 863 -27.25 -92.95 4.46
C GLU A 863 -26.75 -93.75 5.66
N SER A 864 -26.32 -93.08 6.72
CA SER A 864 -25.87 -93.73 7.96
C SER A 864 -26.96 -94.59 8.58
N MET A 865 -28.22 -94.12 8.57
CA MET A 865 -29.37 -94.86 9.07
C MET A 865 -29.67 -96.10 8.22
N VAL A 866 -29.66 -95.97 6.89
CA VAL A 866 -29.86 -97.08 5.96
C VAL A 866 -28.73 -98.10 6.09
N HIS A 867 -27.48 -97.66 6.15
CA HIS A 867 -26.32 -98.53 6.33
C HIS A 867 -26.41 -99.32 7.64
N ALA A 868 -26.81 -98.69 8.75
CA ALA A 868 -26.96 -99.35 10.04
C ALA A 868 -28.06 -100.42 10.07
N GLN A 869 -29.10 -100.29 9.24
CA GLN A 869 -30.14 -101.31 9.08
C GLN A 869 -29.71 -102.41 8.10
N LEU A 870 -29.14 -102.04 6.95
CA LEU A 870 -28.71 -102.97 5.91
C LEU A 870 -27.51 -103.83 6.31
N SER A 871 -26.64 -103.37 7.21
CA SER A 871 -25.52 -104.19 7.72
C SER A 871 -25.96 -105.37 8.58
N LYS A 872 -27.19 -105.34 9.12
CA LYS A 872 -27.79 -106.40 9.93
C LYS A 872 -28.80 -107.25 9.13
N TRP A 873 -28.90 -107.00 7.83
CA TRP A 873 -29.92 -107.61 6.98
C TRP A 873 -29.47 -108.97 6.49
N GLU A 874 -30.36 -109.95 6.62
CA GLU A 874 -30.20 -111.31 6.11
C GLU A 874 -31.43 -111.66 5.26
N VAL A 875 -31.22 -112.38 4.15
CA VAL A 875 -32.30 -112.77 3.23
C VAL A 875 -33.03 -114.00 3.76
N LYS A 876 -33.99 -113.78 4.66
CA LYS A 876 -34.84 -114.82 5.26
C LYS A 876 -36.30 -114.37 5.39
N ALA A 877 -37.23 -115.31 5.32
CA ALA A 877 -38.63 -115.06 5.65
C ALA A 877 -38.77 -114.65 7.13
N PRO A 878 -39.74 -113.80 7.52
CA PRO A 878 -40.89 -113.29 6.76
C PRO A 878 -40.63 -112.01 5.95
N MET A 879 -41.33 -111.88 4.83
CA MET A 879 -41.34 -110.69 3.96
C MET A 879 -42.56 -109.82 4.26
N PRO A 880 -42.44 -108.47 4.36
CA PRO A 880 -41.22 -107.67 4.24
C PRO A 880 -40.32 -107.82 5.46
N SER A 881 -39.01 -107.83 5.22
CA SER A 881 -38.01 -108.01 6.27
C SER A 881 -38.08 -106.87 7.32
N PRO A 882 -37.71 -107.14 8.58
CA PRO A 882 -37.68 -106.11 9.63
C PRO A 882 -36.81 -104.91 9.25
N CYS A 883 -35.73 -105.15 8.52
CA CYS A 883 -34.82 -104.11 7.99
C CYS A 883 -35.54 -103.19 6.99
N PHE A 884 -36.15 -103.75 5.94
CA PHE A 884 -36.85 -102.95 4.93
C PHE A 884 -38.03 -102.19 5.52
N ARG A 885 -38.75 -102.79 6.48
CA ARG A 885 -39.80 -102.10 7.24
C ARG A 885 -39.25 -100.91 8.05
N ALA A 886 -38.10 -101.09 8.70
CA ALA A 886 -37.44 -100.02 9.43
C ALA A 886 -36.97 -98.89 8.51
N VAL A 887 -36.36 -99.21 7.36
CA VAL A 887 -35.93 -98.22 6.36
C VAL A 887 -37.13 -97.44 5.82
N CYS A 888 -38.20 -98.11 5.38
CA CYS A 888 -39.42 -97.45 4.88
C CYS A 888 -40.06 -96.57 5.96
N LYS A 889 -40.07 -97.02 7.23
CA LYS A 889 -40.57 -96.24 8.36
C LYS A 889 -39.76 -94.96 8.58
N GLN A 890 -38.42 -95.02 8.50
CA GLN A 890 -37.59 -93.82 8.63
C GLN A 890 -37.71 -92.89 7.43
N MET A 891 -37.84 -93.44 6.22
CA MET A 891 -38.10 -92.70 4.99
C MET A 891 -39.42 -91.93 5.06
N SER A 892 -40.47 -92.58 5.59
CA SER A 892 -41.79 -91.97 5.82
C SER A 892 -41.72 -90.87 6.88
N LYS A 893 -40.99 -91.10 7.99
CA LYS A 893 -40.77 -90.06 9.01
C LYS A 893 -40.01 -88.85 8.50
N LEU A 894 -39.03 -89.06 7.62
CA LEU A 894 -38.34 -87.95 6.95
C LEU A 894 -39.30 -87.20 6.02
N HIS A 895 -40.10 -87.91 5.24
CA HIS A 895 -41.08 -87.30 4.35
C HIS A 895 -42.11 -86.46 5.14
N GLU A 896 -42.67 -87.00 6.22
CA GLU A 896 -43.55 -86.29 7.16
C GLU A 896 -42.90 -85.03 7.73
N ALA A 897 -41.60 -85.09 8.08
CA ALA A 897 -40.87 -83.97 8.62
C ALA A 897 -40.58 -82.87 7.60
N VAL A 898 -40.58 -83.17 6.29
CA VAL A 898 -40.12 -82.25 5.23
C VAL A 898 -41.26 -81.75 4.36
N ILE A 899 -42.33 -82.53 4.15
CA ILE A 899 -43.46 -82.21 3.25
C ILE A 899 -44.20 -80.92 3.59
N GLY A 900 -44.22 -80.54 4.87
CA GLY A 900 -44.83 -79.28 5.33
C GLY A 900 -43.92 -78.06 5.24
N ILE A 901 -42.65 -78.21 4.85
CA ILE A 901 -41.63 -77.15 4.93
C ILE A 901 -40.98 -76.89 3.57
N LEU A 902 -40.55 -77.93 2.86
CA LEU A 902 -39.87 -77.80 1.56
C LEU A 902 -40.85 -77.93 0.37
N PRO A 903 -40.55 -77.30 -0.77
CA PRO A 903 -41.29 -77.50 -2.01
C PRO A 903 -41.25 -78.95 -2.52
N GLU A 904 -42.32 -79.38 -3.19
CA GLU A 904 -42.43 -80.75 -3.73
C GLU A 904 -41.29 -81.11 -4.69
N GLU A 905 -40.79 -80.16 -5.48
CA GLU A 905 -39.66 -80.39 -6.40
C GLU A 905 -38.36 -80.71 -5.66
N GLN A 906 -38.05 -79.97 -4.59
CA GLN A 906 -36.85 -80.20 -3.79
C GLN A 906 -36.94 -81.53 -3.05
N ILE A 907 -38.14 -81.90 -2.59
CA ILE A 907 -38.40 -83.20 -1.97
C ILE A 907 -38.14 -84.30 -2.99
N LYS A 908 -38.67 -84.21 -4.22
CA LYS A 908 -38.37 -85.17 -5.29
C LYS A 908 -36.86 -85.34 -5.48
N VAL A 909 -36.11 -84.25 -5.64
CA VAL A 909 -34.65 -84.31 -5.81
C VAL A 909 -33.93 -84.95 -4.62
N LEU A 910 -34.33 -84.60 -3.38
CA LEU A 910 -33.76 -85.18 -2.16
C LEU A 910 -33.99 -86.70 -2.11
N PHE A 911 -35.21 -87.14 -2.36
CA PHE A 911 -35.57 -88.56 -2.32
C PHE A 911 -34.97 -89.35 -3.50
N ILE A 912 -34.71 -88.73 -4.66
CA ILE A 912 -33.93 -89.35 -5.76
C ILE A 912 -32.51 -89.63 -5.28
N ARG A 913 -31.87 -88.64 -4.64
CA ARG A 913 -30.51 -88.80 -4.08
C ARG A 913 -30.48 -89.90 -3.00
N ILE A 914 -31.46 -89.90 -2.09
CA ILE A 914 -31.57 -90.93 -1.04
C ILE A 914 -31.81 -92.32 -1.66
N ASN A 915 -32.69 -92.44 -2.66
CA ASN A 915 -32.95 -93.70 -3.36
C ASN A 915 -31.69 -94.22 -4.07
N LYS A 916 -30.93 -93.34 -4.73
CA LYS A 916 -29.63 -93.69 -5.34
C LYS A 916 -28.63 -94.22 -4.30
N THR A 917 -28.56 -93.58 -3.13
CA THR A 917 -27.72 -94.02 -2.02
C THR A 917 -28.19 -95.37 -1.45
N PHE A 918 -29.50 -95.55 -1.28
CA PHE A 918 -30.08 -96.84 -0.87
C PHE A 918 -29.73 -97.96 -1.86
N LYS A 919 -29.91 -97.73 -3.17
CA LYS A 919 -29.55 -98.68 -4.23
C LYS A 919 -28.07 -99.08 -4.17
N ARG A 920 -27.17 -98.10 -3.98
CA ARG A 920 -25.72 -98.36 -3.85
C ARG A 920 -25.43 -99.25 -2.63
N LEU A 921 -25.95 -98.90 -1.45
CA LEU A 921 -25.72 -99.65 -0.22
C LEU A 921 -26.33 -101.07 -0.27
N LEU A 922 -27.52 -101.19 -0.87
CA LEU A 922 -28.15 -102.49 -1.09
C LEU A 922 -27.29 -103.37 -2.00
N ARG A 923 -26.76 -102.80 -3.09
CA ARG A 923 -25.85 -103.51 -4.01
C ARG A 923 -24.60 -104.01 -3.30
N GLU A 924 -23.95 -103.17 -2.49
CA GLU A 924 -22.79 -103.56 -1.68
C GLU A 924 -23.11 -104.73 -0.73
N GLN A 925 -24.30 -104.77 -0.14
CA GLN A 925 -24.73 -105.87 0.73
C GLN A 925 -25.12 -107.13 -0.05
N LEU A 926 -25.77 -107.01 -1.21
CA LEU A 926 -26.08 -108.15 -2.08
C LEU A 926 -24.81 -108.86 -2.57
N VAL A 927 -23.75 -108.09 -2.88
CA VAL A 927 -22.44 -108.63 -3.21
C VAL A 927 -21.82 -109.36 -2.01
N LYS A 928 -21.89 -108.80 -0.80
CA LYS A 928 -21.39 -109.46 0.42
C LYS A 928 -22.11 -110.76 0.75
N LEU A 929 -23.41 -110.81 0.50
CA LEU A 929 -24.26 -111.98 0.74
C LEU A 929 -24.27 -112.99 -0.43
N ASN A 930 -23.53 -112.72 -1.51
CA ASN A 930 -23.45 -113.55 -2.73
C ASN A 930 -24.82 -113.86 -3.38
N VAL A 931 -25.78 -112.94 -3.30
CA VAL A 931 -27.11 -113.13 -3.92
C VAL A 931 -27.08 -112.62 -5.36
N THR A 932 -27.41 -113.49 -6.32
CA THR A 932 -27.42 -113.14 -7.76
C THR A 932 -28.83 -113.09 -8.32
N ASN A 933 -28.99 -112.47 -9.50
CA ASN A 933 -30.27 -112.40 -10.22
C ASN A 933 -30.50 -113.71 -11.01
N ASP A 934 -30.67 -114.82 -10.28
CA ASP A 934 -30.78 -116.18 -10.80
C ASP A 934 -32.23 -116.71 -10.82
N GLY A 935 -33.20 -115.91 -10.38
CA GLY A 935 -34.59 -116.34 -10.23
C GLY A 935 -34.83 -117.30 -9.05
N GLY A 936 -33.83 -117.52 -8.19
CA GLY A 936 -33.90 -118.45 -7.05
C GLY A 936 -34.76 -117.96 -5.88
N PRO A 937 -34.95 -118.79 -4.83
CA PRO A 937 -35.76 -118.44 -3.67
C PRO A 937 -35.28 -117.18 -2.95
N GLN A 938 -33.96 -116.99 -2.84
CA GLN A 938 -33.36 -115.78 -2.25
C GLN A 938 -33.59 -114.54 -3.12
N HIS A 939 -33.49 -114.68 -4.45
CA HIS A 939 -33.83 -113.60 -5.39
C HIS A 939 -35.32 -113.20 -5.29
N GLY A 940 -36.22 -114.18 -5.19
CA GLY A 940 -37.65 -113.94 -5.00
C GLY A 940 -37.97 -113.20 -3.68
N LEU A 941 -37.27 -113.56 -2.61
CA LEU A 941 -37.37 -112.83 -1.32
C LEU A 941 -36.89 -111.39 -1.48
N VAL A 942 -35.69 -111.13 -2.01
CA VAL A 942 -35.21 -109.74 -2.19
C VAL A 942 -36.14 -108.93 -3.10
N THR A 943 -36.69 -109.54 -4.14
CA THR A 943 -37.65 -108.89 -5.05
C THR A 943 -38.95 -108.52 -4.33
N SER A 944 -39.42 -109.34 -3.39
CA SER A 944 -40.57 -108.99 -2.54
C SER A 944 -40.27 -107.84 -1.58
N ASP A 945 -39.04 -107.73 -1.05
CA ASP A 945 -38.61 -106.60 -0.20
C ASP A 945 -38.48 -105.30 -1.02
N LEU A 946 -37.93 -105.39 -2.24
CA LEU A 946 -37.84 -104.28 -3.19
C LEU A 946 -39.23 -103.82 -3.67
N ALA A 947 -40.16 -104.75 -3.88
CA ALA A 947 -41.55 -104.42 -4.22
C ALA A 947 -42.25 -103.69 -3.06
N PHE A 948 -41.99 -104.09 -1.80
CA PHE A 948 -42.48 -103.37 -0.63
C PHE A 948 -41.87 -101.96 -0.52
N TYR A 949 -40.56 -101.83 -0.77
CA TYR A 949 -39.88 -100.53 -0.80
C TYR A 949 -40.43 -99.61 -1.91
N ALA A 950 -40.59 -100.12 -3.13
CA ALA A 950 -41.21 -99.40 -4.24
C ALA A 950 -42.67 -99.01 -3.95
N GLY A 951 -43.42 -99.91 -3.31
CA GLY A 951 -44.79 -99.65 -2.85
C GLY A 951 -44.87 -98.51 -1.83
N SER A 952 -43.88 -98.37 -0.95
CA SER A 952 -43.84 -97.29 0.03
C SER A 952 -43.76 -95.90 -0.63
N PHE A 953 -43.03 -95.74 -1.74
CA PHE A 953 -42.98 -94.45 -2.46
C PHE A 953 -44.30 -94.07 -3.13
N LYS A 954 -45.12 -95.05 -3.54
CA LYS A 954 -46.46 -94.79 -4.08
C LYS A 954 -47.42 -94.23 -3.03
N THR A 955 -47.16 -94.48 -1.75
CA THR A 955 -47.96 -93.94 -0.64
C THR A 955 -47.53 -92.53 -0.21
N LEU A 956 -46.35 -92.07 -0.63
CA LEU A 956 -45.80 -90.77 -0.25
C LEU A 956 -46.12 -89.71 -1.30
N ARG A 957 -46.85 -88.67 -0.87
CA ARG A 957 -47.28 -87.56 -1.73
C ARG A 957 -46.08 -86.91 -2.45
N GLY A 958 -46.17 -86.81 -3.77
CA GLY A 958 -45.17 -86.16 -4.63
C GLY A 958 -44.02 -87.07 -5.10
N LEU A 959 -43.99 -88.37 -4.75
CA LEU A 959 -42.88 -89.29 -5.06
C LEU A 959 -43.29 -90.49 -5.95
N GLU A 960 -44.48 -90.43 -6.55
CA GLU A 960 -45.09 -91.55 -7.31
C GLU A 960 -44.22 -92.05 -8.49
N GLY A 961 -43.42 -91.16 -9.10
CA GLY A 961 -42.52 -91.51 -10.21
C GLY A 961 -41.26 -92.31 -9.81
N LEU A 962 -40.81 -92.22 -8.55
CA LEU A 962 -39.60 -92.93 -8.09
C LEU A 962 -39.82 -94.44 -7.90
N ALA A 963 -41.07 -94.88 -7.76
CA ALA A 963 -41.40 -96.29 -7.54
C ALA A 963 -40.99 -97.19 -8.72
N ASN A 964 -40.81 -96.61 -9.93
CA ASN A 964 -40.47 -97.34 -11.14
C ASN A 964 -38.94 -97.57 -11.31
N GLU A 965 -38.09 -96.83 -10.59
CA GLU A 965 -36.62 -96.87 -10.74
C GLU A 965 -35.92 -97.89 -9.80
N VAL A 966 -36.68 -98.73 -9.10
CA VAL A 966 -36.15 -99.65 -8.08
C VAL A 966 -35.56 -100.94 -8.70
N ASN A 967 -35.99 -101.30 -9.91
CA ASN A 967 -35.54 -102.53 -10.60
C ASN A 967 -34.07 -102.47 -11.08
N ASP A 968 -33.48 -101.27 -11.18
CA ASP A 968 -32.05 -101.04 -11.48
C ASP A 968 -31.08 -101.53 -10.39
N ALA A 969 -31.59 -101.96 -9.23
CA ALA A 969 -30.75 -102.44 -8.14
C ALA A 969 -29.88 -103.65 -8.54
N TRP A 970 -30.35 -104.46 -9.50
CA TRP A 970 -29.72 -105.69 -9.98
C TRP A 970 -28.74 -105.51 -11.14
N GLU A 971 -28.69 -104.33 -11.77
CA GLU A 971 -27.79 -104.11 -12.92
C GLU A 971 -26.32 -104.14 -12.47
N LYS A 972 -25.59 -105.14 -12.98
CA LYS A 972 -24.13 -105.17 -12.98
C LYS A 972 -23.66 -104.17 -14.05
N ARG A 973 -22.86 -103.17 -13.65
CA ARG A 973 -21.81 -102.68 -14.54
C ARG A 973 -20.52 -103.35 -14.13
#